data_AF-A0A6M3JA74-F1
#
_entry.id   AF-A0A6M3JA74-F1
#
_cell.length_a   1.000
_cell.length_b   1.000
_cell.length_c   1.000
_cell.angle_alpha   90.00
_cell.angle_beta   90.00
_cell.angle_gamma   90.00
#
_symmetry.space_group_name_H-M   'P 1'
#
loop_
_entity.id
_entity.type
_entity.pdbx_description
1 polymer ?
#
loop_
_entity_poly.entity_id
_entity_poly.type
_entity_poly.pdbx_seq_one_letter_code
_entity_poly.pdbx_strand_id
1 'polypeptide(L)'
;MAEKVRASEQVLGVTGLSIWGGVLGEEYLTALKGTRKAKVFQEMQQDAVVATLLDSITMPLMAAEFDVTPAGSTSRDKENADFLWECMNDMTRYTWRQHVMDMLTMMAWGWSVSEMVFKKRLGMNGDRPSQYNDGKIGLHILDPRGQETLYRWKMDDEYNVEAMEQKDPNSSRIIEIESWKLLHATFRSRKRSPEGSSPLRSLYRAWYTRKNLEIIEAIGAERDLCGLPVVRLPYGATENDKAAAETLIRNIRQDEEAGLVIPAPPSSDNSMPGWGVELLSSPGSKQFDVRSIINDLNKIILMRFFAQFLMLGMEQVGTQALVEGSQDFFSLCLKSVQQEMIETWNMQLVPLLFQLNPQLMTGASGLPKIDWADPGSKDAQKIVNLVTSMISSQILTPEQELEDYLRAMTGLPDRPAGVGEGPRTPGPLGGGPFGGFMNYEWMQMPNGAWIAKPREAKFSMSTSRGYDNVVDYFHNYEHSPEGENHCVGSESNPYEISHLDGKHVISLKYARGHGVGNRPQWFYFPRVLDGGFELESGQPLDDVPAKGLWNVTIEQVSQGQQFVSDRSCMVAIPIEPDLASRLAVEGGLAPDDMHITLTYHGKEMDDSQVATIARLTKAVCDDTTPFRVIGLKATTFPVNDDGLVPYVVAVQSPGLMEFRARLAKTFDIANLEYSKDYEYQPHVTLKYLKEGEELPEISPQYDWLVDRVAVCLGEKRWPFAFGASYAQPDPGDVHIPTAMPGKKRRDQCMRCSATPAVDVIWGDGPYRAWFCSSHYKEWSVESETHISHHTRIVDGVVPEQFGDEDYEEASSYAEIAGIRGRRGGSKIGNATNEYQGLLTAIYDRWTKKAQRAIVAASKGNRRATLKEVDRQLLGLAKELKLAAAKHIDEAIRLGLHGDLDKEAKRLVDKQVQENNKFVDGSLIPRMREKIASHLNDLEAQHQYELDSGGFLGLLQSMRSEPPAYAGAFWAAIFLGAGLSMIREDRQREEEGQEPRRVRWVLDPAAEHCNDSAHGHGCLGLAGVYSSWEDMPTVPAGEVTCLGNCRCHIEVETESGWQRLA
;
A
#
# COMPACT_ATOMS: atom_id res chain seq x y z
N MET A 1 -22.12 0.21 -55.87
CA MET A 1 -21.89 0.58 -54.44
C MET A 1 -21.13 1.90 -54.33
N ALA A 2 -20.01 2.08 -55.04
CA ALA A 2 -19.28 3.37 -55.10
C ALA A 2 -20.14 4.57 -55.56
N GLU A 3 -21.15 4.37 -56.41
CA GLU A 3 -22.14 5.40 -56.80
C GLU A 3 -23.14 5.76 -55.69
N LYS A 4 -23.46 4.82 -54.79
CA LYS A 4 -24.33 5.07 -53.61
C LYS A 4 -23.56 5.70 -52.44
N VAL A 5 -22.23 5.64 -52.47
CA VAL A 5 -21.33 6.20 -51.44
C VAL A 5 -20.95 7.66 -51.77
N ARG A 6 -21.07 8.08 -53.03
CA ARG A 6 -20.82 9.46 -53.44
C ARG A 6 -22.02 10.33 -53.05
N ALA A 7 -21.88 11.03 -51.92
CA ALA A 7 -22.79 12.07 -51.43
C ALA A 7 -24.15 11.59 -50.88
N SER A 8 -24.15 10.72 -49.86
CA SER A 8 -25.31 10.63 -48.96
C SER A 8 -25.33 11.87 -48.06
N GLU A 9 -25.91 12.98 -48.56
CA GLU A 9 -26.02 14.25 -47.83
C GLU A 9 -27.14 14.24 -46.77
N GLN A 10 -28.11 13.32 -46.90
CA GLN A 10 -29.25 13.23 -46.00
C GLN A 10 -29.08 12.10 -44.97
N VAL A 11 -29.43 12.41 -43.72
CA VAL A 11 -29.56 11.42 -42.66
C VAL A 11 -30.88 10.67 -42.87
N LEU A 12 -30.83 9.35 -43.11
CA LEU A 12 -32.02 8.54 -43.38
C LEU A 12 -32.79 8.10 -42.12
N GLY A 13 -32.12 8.05 -40.96
CA GLY A 13 -32.70 7.59 -39.69
C GLY A 13 -32.83 8.71 -38.67
N VAL A 14 -33.73 8.56 -37.71
CA VAL A 14 -33.84 9.49 -36.57
C VAL A 14 -32.86 9.12 -35.46
N THR A 15 -32.44 10.11 -34.67
CA THR A 15 -31.51 9.90 -33.55
C THR A 15 -32.06 8.98 -32.45
N GLY A 16 -33.39 8.82 -32.39
CA GLY A 16 -34.09 8.02 -31.40
C GLY A 16 -34.14 8.69 -30.01
N LEU A 17 -33.88 9.99 -29.95
CA LEU A 17 -34.04 10.81 -28.74
C LEU A 17 -35.53 11.04 -28.48
N SER A 18 -36.02 10.63 -27.30
CA SER A 18 -37.40 10.90 -26.91
C SER A 18 -37.54 12.36 -26.47
N ILE A 19 -38.10 13.20 -27.32
CA ILE A 19 -38.42 14.61 -27.04
C ILE A 19 -39.88 14.88 -27.40
N TRP A 20 -40.62 15.53 -26.50
CA TRP A 20 -42.02 15.87 -26.72
C TRP A 20 -42.25 17.34 -26.39
N GLY A 21 -42.73 18.11 -27.37
CA GLY A 21 -42.93 19.56 -27.22
C GLY A 21 -41.65 20.32 -26.83
N GLY A 22 -40.47 19.82 -27.23
CA GLY A 22 -39.17 20.39 -26.89
C GLY A 22 -38.63 20.01 -25.50
N VAL A 23 -39.29 19.11 -24.78
CA VAL A 23 -38.87 18.62 -23.46
C VAL A 23 -38.44 17.15 -23.55
N LEU A 24 -37.30 16.82 -22.95
CA LEU A 24 -36.79 15.45 -22.94
C LEU A 24 -37.68 14.49 -22.14
N GLY A 25 -38.01 13.35 -22.75
CA GLY A 25 -38.89 12.31 -22.21
C GLY A 25 -38.17 11.04 -21.75
N GLU A 26 -36.83 10.99 -21.77
CA GLU A 26 -36.07 9.77 -21.43
C GLU A 26 -35.87 9.54 -19.92
N GLU A 27 -36.16 10.54 -19.09
CA GLU A 27 -36.00 10.44 -17.64
C GLU A 27 -37.08 9.53 -17.03
N TYR A 28 -36.68 8.43 -16.39
CA TYR A 28 -37.61 7.49 -15.77
C TYR A 28 -37.93 7.84 -14.31
N LEU A 29 -37.07 8.56 -13.59
CA LEU A 29 -37.31 8.95 -12.22
C LEU A 29 -38.27 10.14 -12.14
N THR A 30 -39.45 9.93 -11.57
CA THR A 30 -40.47 10.97 -11.39
C THR A 30 -39.97 12.19 -10.60
N ALA A 31 -39.01 12.00 -9.70
CA ALA A 31 -38.39 13.08 -8.93
C ALA A 31 -37.53 14.02 -9.80
N LEU A 32 -37.04 13.54 -10.94
CA LEU A 32 -36.12 14.26 -11.83
C LEU A 32 -36.75 14.59 -13.19
N LYS A 33 -38.08 14.42 -13.36
CA LYS A 33 -38.78 14.79 -14.58
C LYS A 33 -39.05 16.30 -14.64
N GLY A 34 -38.84 16.88 -15.82
CA GLY A 34 -39.15 18.28 -16.12
C GLY A 34 -38.49 19.27 -15.16
N THR A 35 -39.23 20.29 -14.73
CA THR A 35 -38.71 21.39 -13.88
C THR A 35 -38.29 20.96 -12.47
N ARG A 36 -38.67 19.76 -12.02
CA ARG A 36 -38.23 19.23 -10.71
C ARG A 36 -36.73 18.91 -10.69
N LYS A 37 -36.18 18.48 -11.83
CA LYS A 37 -34.75 18.22 -12.04
C LYS A 37 -33.91 19.41 -11.57
N ALA A 38 -34.33 20.62 -11.96
CA ALA A 38 -33.59 21.82 -11.67
C ALA A 38 -33.45 22.10 -10.16
N LYS A 39 -34.54 21.98 -9.41
CA LYS A 39 -34.52 22.16 -7.96
C LYS A 39 -33.62 21.14 -7.25
N VAL A 40 -33.71 19.87 -7.66
CA VAL A 40 -32.92 18.80 -7.06
C VAL A 40 -31.43 18.97 -7.38
N PHE A 41 -31.08 19.34 -8.62
CA PHE A 41 -29.67 19.56 -8.97
C PHE A 41 -29.09 20.80 -8.29
N GLN A 42 -29.89 21.85 -8.09
CA GLN A 42 -29.47 23.01 -7.27
C GLN A 42 -29.22 22.60 -5.82
N GLU A 43 -30.11 21.80 -5.23
CA GLU A 43 -29.93 21.29 -3.87
C GLU A 43 -28.68 20.41 -3.74
N MET A 44 -28.45 19.50 -4.70
CA MET A 44 -27.26 18.65 -4.73
C MET A 44 -25.97 19.46 -4.87
N GLN A 45 -25.96 20.57 -5.61
CA GLN A 45 -24.76 21.42 -5.72
C GLN A 45 -24.38 22.12 -4.42
N GLN A 46 -25.33 22.27 -3.49
CA GLN A 46 -25.09 22.87 -2.16
C GLN A 46 -24.71 21.82 -1.10
N ASP A 47 -24.78 20.54 -1.44
CA ASP A 47 -24.35 19.45 -0.57
C ASP A 47 -22.82 19.42 -0.47
N ALA A 48 -22.26 19.41 0.74
CA ALA A 48 -20.82 19.57 0.96
C ALA A 48 -19.94 18.57 0.17
N VAL A 49 -20.37 17.31 0.07
CA VAL A 49 -19.58 16.25 -0.59
C VAL A 49 -19.69 16.36 -2.10
N VAL A 50 -20.88 16.65 -2.62
CA VAL A 50 -21.09 16.88 -4.06
C VAL A 50 -20.44 18.19 -4.51
N ALA A 51 -20.51 19.25 -3.71
CA ALA A 51 -19.83 20.52 -3.97
C ALA A 51 -18.32 20.31 -4.02
N THR A 52 -17.75 19.60 -3.04
CA THR A 52 -16.32 19.25 -3.03
C THR A 52 -15.91 18.45 -4.26
N LEU A 53 -16.74 17.51 -4.71
CA LEU A 53 -16.53 16.78 -5.97
C LEU A 53 -16.49 17.73 -7.18
N LEU A 54 -17.46 18.64 -7.31
CA LEU A 54 -17.53 19.59 -8.42
C LEU A 54 -16.37 20.61 -8.39
N ASP A 55 -16.02 21.09 -7.22
CA ASP A 55 -14.89 22.01 -7.00
C ASP A 55 -13.55 21.33 -7.29
N SER A 56 -13.41 20.05 -6.92
CA SER A 56 -12.20 19.28 -7.24
C SER A 56 -11.96 19.18 -8.76
N ILE A 57 -13.02 19.24 -9.57
CA ILE A 57 -12.92 19.27 -11.03
C ILE A 57 -12.65 20.69 -11.52
N THR A 58 -13.41 21.66 -11.01
CA THR A 58 -13.40 23.04 -11.50
C THR A 58 -12.10 23.75 -11.17
N MET A 59 -11.59 23.62 -9.93
CA MET A 59 -10.42 24.38 -9.48
C MET A 59 -9.14 24.03 -10.26
N PRO A 60 -8.75 22.75 -10.46
CA PRO A 60 -7.56 22.41 -11.24
C PRO A 60 -7.67 22.81 -12.71
N LEU A 61 -8.86 22.68 -13.30
CA LEU A 61 -9.12 23.14 -14.67
C LEU A 61 -8.92 24.65 -14.79
N MET A 62 -9.47 25.42 -13.84
CA MET A 62 -9.29 26.87 -13.81
C MET A 62 -7.86 27.29 -13.50
N ALA A 63 -7.06 26.46 -12.82
CA ALA A 63 -5.65 26.74 -12.58
C ALA A 63 -4.79 26.61 -13.85
N ALA A 64 -5.22 25.80 -14.82
CA ALA A 64 -4.53 25.66 -16.09
C ALA A 64 -4.66 26.91 -16.97
N GLU A 65 -3.57 27.23 -17.68
CA GLU A 65 -3.49 28.39 -18.56
C GLU A 65 -4.15 28.12 -19.92
N PHE A 66 -4.68 29.18 -20.53
CA PHE A 66 -5.21 29.16 -21.89
C PHE A 66 -4.15 29.68 -22.84
N ASP A 67 -4.15 29.16 -24.07
CA ASP A 67 -3.30 29.65 -25.15
C ASP A 67 -4.06 29.59 -26.49
N VAL A 68 -3.48 30.15 -27.54
CA VAL A 68 -4.03 30.10 -28.90
C VAL A 68 -2.96 29.64 -29.88
N THR A 69 -3.14 28.44 -30.46
CA THR A 69 -2.25 27.94 -31.50
C THR A 69 -2.65 28.49 -32.88
N PRO A 70 -1.70 29.07 -33.65
CA PRO A 70 -1.96 29.49 -35.03
C PRO A 70 -2.19 28.29 -35.95
N ALA A 71 -2.97 28.47 -37.01
CA ALA A 71 -3.26 27.41 -37.98
C ALA A 71 -2.02 26.90 -38.74
N GLY A 72 -1.01 27.76 -38.86
CA GLY A 72 0.22 27.52 -39.61
C GLY A 72 1.28 28.56 -39.29
N SER A 73 2.35 28.59 -40.10
CA SER A 73 3.52 29.45 -39.87
C SER A 73 3.48 30.80 -40.59
N THR A 74 2.41 31.09 -41.35
CA THR A 74 2.31 32.36 -42.09
C THR A 74 2.15 33.56 -41.16
N SER A 75 2.57 34.76 -41.60
CA SER A 75 2.35 36.00 -40.82
C SER A 75 0.87 36.18 -40.50
N ARG A 76 -0.01 35.86 -41.46
CA ARG A 76 -1.45 35.95 -41.29
C ARG A 76 -1.97 34.97 -40.23
N ASP A 77 -1.46 33.74 -40.18
CA ASP A 77 -1.87 32.76 -39.17
C ASP A 77 -1.51 33.22 -37.75
N LYS A 78 -0.33 33.86 -37.60
CA LYS A 78 0.11 34.46 -36.32
C LYS A 78 -0.77 35.66 -35.94
N GLU A 79 -1.00 36.59 -36.87
CA GLU A 79 -1.91 37.73 -36.66
C GLU A 79 -3.34 37.28 -36.28
N ASN A 80 -3.80 36.16 -36.84
CA ASN A 80 -5.11 35.59 -36.52
C ASN A 80 -5.15 34.97 -35.12
N ALA A 81 -4.07 34.27 -34.71
CA ALA A 81 -3.93 33.77 -33.34
C ALA A 81 -3.90 34.93 -32.34
N ASP A 82 -3.11 35.96 -32.59
CA ASP A 82 -3.06 37.18 -31.78
C ASP A 82 -4.45 37.81 -31.68
N PHE A 83 -5.15 38.00 -32.81
CA PHE A 83 -6.50 38.56 -32.81
C PHE A 83 -7.50 37.76 -31.96
N LEU A 84 -7.43 36.43 -32.00
CA LEU A 84 -8.30 35.57 -31.19
C LEU A 84 -7.96 35.70 -29.70
N TRP A 85 -6.68 35.69 -29.35
CA TRP A 85 -6.20 35.92 -27.98
C TRP A 85 -6.63 37.30 -27.44
N GLU A 86 -6.50 38.34 -28.24
CA GLU A 86 -6.97 39.69 -27.92
C GLU A 86 -8.48 39.71 -27.68
N CYS A 87 -9.27 39.00 -28.50
CA CYS A 87 -10.72 38.93 -28.32
C CYS A 87 -11.12 38.27 -27.00
N MET A 88 -10.41 37.22 -26.57
CA MET A 88 -10.63 36.58 -25.27
C MET A 88 -10.31 37.53 -24.10
N ASN A 89 -9.28 38.37 -24.26
CA ASN A 89 -8.78 39.27 -23.21
C ASN A 89 -9.33 40.72 -23.27
N ASP A 90 -10.19 41.03 -24.27
CA ASP A 90 -10.84 42.33 -24.45
C ASP A 90 -12.35 42.30 -24.15
N MET A 91 -12.85 41.22 -23.55
CA MET A 91 -14.24 41.16 -23.08
C MET A 91 -14.49 42.21 -21.98
N THR A 92 -15.69 42.79 -21.95
CA THR A 92 -16.05 43.84 -20.98
C THR A 92 -17.12 43.34 -20.01
N ARG A 93 -17.03 43.75 -18.75
CA ARG A 93 -17.90 43.36 -17.60
C ARG A 93 -17.78 41.90 -17.15
N TYR A 94 -17.31 41.01 -18.01
CA TYR A 94 -17.24 39.59 -17.78
C TYR A 94 -16.01 39.02 -18.49
N THR A 95 -15.16 38.34 -17.74
CA THR A 95 -13.85 37.86 -18.23
C THR A 95 -13.95 36.48 -18.85
N TRP A 96 -12.96 36.11 -19.66
CA TRP A 96 -12.82 34.75 -20.18
C TRP A 96 -12.86 33.70 -19.06
N ARG A 97 -12.16 33.94 -17.94
CA ARG A 97 -12.14 33.01 -16.81
C ARG A 97 -13.53 32.83 -16.17
N GLN A 98 -14.30 33.90 -16.02
CA GLN A 98 -15.67 33.81 -15.51
C GLN A 98 -16.57 33.01 -16.46
N HIS A 99 -16.44 33.24 -17.78
CA HIS A 99 -17.12 32.44 -18.80
C HIS A 99 -16.83 30.96 -18.66
N VAL A 100 -15.56 30.59 -18.51
CA VAL A 100 -15.18 29.18 -18.34
C VAL A 100 -15.82 28.59 -17.08
N MET A 101 -15.80 29.30 -15.95
CA MET A 101 -16.43 28.83 -14.70
C MET A 101 -17.93 28.55 -14.89
N ASP A 102 -18.65 29.47 -15.53
CA ASP A 102 -20.09 29.29 -15.76
C ASP A 102 -20.38 28.19 -16.80
N MET A 103 -19.52 28.01 -17.79
CA MET A 103 -19.65 26.90 -18.73
C MET A 103 -19.38 25.53 -18.08
N LEU A 104 -18.43 25.44 -17.14
CA LEU A 104 -18.12 24.22 -16.40
C LEU A 104 -19.28 23.73 -15.52
N THR A 105 -20.31 24.54 -15.27
CA THR A 105 -21.57 24.08 -14.65
C THR A 105 -22.26 22.96 -15.46
N MET A 106 -21.86 22.74 -16.72
CA MET A 106 -22.23 21.53 -17.47
C MET A 106 -21.89 20.23 -16.72
N MET A 107 -20.92 20.24 -15.81
CA MET A 107 -20.58 19.09 -14.95
C MET A 107 -21.66 18.78 -13.92
N ALA A 108 -22.46 19.77 -13.51
CA ALA A 108 -23.63 19.55 -12.67
C ALA A 108 -24.87 19.21 -13.50
N TRP A 109 -25.07 19.90 -14.63
CA TRP A 109 -26.34 19.87 -15.38
C TRP A 109 -26.36 18.90 -16.55
N GLY A 110 -25.20 18.49 -17.05
CA GLY A 110 -25.01 17.78 -18.33
C GLY A 110 -24.83 18.73 -19.52
N TRP A 111 -25.09 20.02 -19.36
CA TRP A 111 -24.99 21.03 -20.41
C TRP A 111 -24.84 22.43 -19.82
N SER A 112 -24.30 23.36 -20.61
CA SER A 112 -24.28 24.80 -20.31
C SER A 112 -24.35 25.58 -21.62
N VAL A 113 -24.91 26.79 -21.55
CA VAL A 113 -24.96 27.70 -22.70
C VAL A 113 -24.57 29.12 -22.30
N SER A 114 -23.81 29.77 -23.18
CA SER A 114 -23.57 31.22 -23.12
C SER A 114 -24.02 31.88 -24.41
N GLU A 115 -24.72 33.00 -24.29
CA GLU A 115 -25.10 33.83 -25.43
C GLU A 115 -23.88 34.61 -25.93
N MET A 116 -23.54 34.44 -27.21
CA MET A 116 -22.45 35.14 -27.86
C MET A 116 -22.90 36.56 -28.23
N VAL A 117 -22.25 37.56 -27.63
CA VAL A 117 -22.49 38.98 -27.93
C VAL A 117 -21.22 39.60 -28.45
N PHE A 118 -21.30 40.20 -29.63
CA PHE A 118 -20.16 40.80 -30.33
C PHE A 118 -20.13 42.32 -30.17
N LYS A 119 -18.95 42.93 -30.36
CA LYS A 119 -18.76 44.38 -30.44
C LYS A 119 -17.89 44.74 -31.64
N LYS A 120 -18.03 45.97 -32.13
CA LYS A 120 -17.06 46.56 -33.05
C LYS A 120 -15.96 47.23 -32.22
N ARG A 121 -14.69 46.89 -32.48
CA ARG A 121 -13.51 47.38 -31.76
C ARG A 121 -13.17 48.82 -32.19
N LEU A 122 -13.73 49.81 -31.49
CA LEU A 122 -13.62 51.25 -31.80
C LEU A 122 -12.93 52.07 -30.67
N GLY A 123 -12.04 51.43 -29.91
CA GLY A 123 -11.36 52.02 -28.75
C GLY A 123 -12.28 52.22 -27.54
N MET A 124 -11.75 52.89 -26.51
CA MET A 124 -12.46 53.09 -25.24
C MET A 124 -13.69 54.00 -25.34
N ASN A 125 -13.76 54.82 -26.39
CA ASN A 125 -14.85 55.77 -26.62
C ASN A 125 -15.98 55.23 -27.54
N GLY A 126 -15.91 53.96 -27.94
CA GLY A 126 -16.98 53.31 -28.70
C GLY A 126 -18.22 53.00 -27.84
N ASP A 127 -19.35 52.69 -28.50
CA ASP A 127 -20.61 52.26 -27.84
C ASP A 127 -20.39 51.09 -26.86
N ARG A 128 -19.48 50.18 -27.21
CA ARG A 128 -18.91 49.17 -26.32
C ARG A 128 -17.40 49.40 -26.22
N PRO A 129 -16.85 49.64 -25.01
CA PRO A 129 -15.43 49.89 -24.82
C PRO A 129 -14.56 48.73 -25.31
N SER A 130 -13.39 49.06 -25.85
CA SER A 130 -12.42 48.12 -26.42
C SER A 130 -11.01 48.67 -26.22
N GLN A 131 -10.05 47.80 -25.86
CA GLN A 131 -8.63 48.15 -25.82
C GLN A 131 -8.07 48.47 -27.22
N TYR A 132 -8.78 48.03 -28.26
CA TYR A 132 -8.37 48.14 -29.65
C TYR A 132 -9.29 49.04 -30.48
N ASN A 133 -8.73 49.72 -31.48
CA ASN A 133 -9.44 50.63 -32.39
C ASN A 133 -9.16 50.29 -33.87
N ASP A 134 -9.28 49.00 -34.22
CA ASP A 134 -8.99 48.47 -35.56
C ASP A 134 -10.26 48.22 -36.39
N GLY A 135 -11.45 48.51 -35.85
CA GLY A 135 -12.72 48.38 -36.54
C GLY A 135 -13.20 46.94 -36.76
N LYS A 136 -12.44 45.94 -36.28
CA LYS A 136 -12.80 44.51 -36.36
C LYS A 136 -13.95 44.18 -35.41
N ILE A 137 -14.62 43.06 -35.64
CA ILE A 137 -15.66 42.54 -34.74
C ILE A 137 -15.00 41.62 -33.71
N GLY A 138 -15.02 42.00 -32.44
CA GLY A 138 -14.52 41.21 -31.32
C GLY A 138 -15.64 40.74 -30.38
N LEU A 139 -15.26 40.08 -29.29
CA LEU A 139 -16.20 39.63 -28.26
C LEU A 139 -16.54 40.78 -27.32
N HIS A 140 -17.84 41.01 -27.08
CA HIS A 140 -18.30 41.91 -26.03
C HIS A 140 -18.36 41.15 -24.70
N ILE A 141 -19.16 40.08 -24.70
CA ILE A 141 -19.44 39.20 -23.57
C ILE A 141 -19.92 37.84 -24.11
N LEU A 142 -19.60 36.79 -23.38
CA LEU A 142 -20.20 35.47 -23.52
C LEU A 142 -21.11 35.31 -22.30
N ASP A 143 -22.39 35.67 -22.45
CA ASP A 143 -23.29 35.89 -21.31
C ASP A 143 -24.01 34.57 -20.93
N PRO A 144 -23.77 34.00 -19.73
CA PRO A 144 -24.30 32.69 -19.37
C PRO A 144 -25.83 32.71 -19.24
N ARG A 145 -26.54 31.67 -19.72
CA ARG A 145 -27.98 31.49 -19.44
C ARG A 145 -28.17 30.34 -18.45
N GLY A 146 -28.72 30.64 -17.28
CA GLY A 146 -28.92 29.65 -16.22
C GLY A 146 -29.78 28.47 -16.68
N GLN A 147 -29.32 27.24 -16.44
CA GLN A 147 -29.97 26.02 -16.94
C GLN A 147 -31.38 25.83 -16.36
N GLU A 148 -31.65 26.35 -15.17
CA GLU A 148 -32.97 26.34 -14.55
C GLU A 148 -34.02 27.19 -15.29
N THR A 149 -33.57 28.09 -16.16
CA THR A 149 -34.43 28.95 -16.98
C THR A 149 -34.85 28.30 -18.30
N LEU A 150 -34.36 27.09 -18.61
CA LEU A 150 -34.79 26.34 -19.79
C LEU A 150 -36.30 26.06 -19.73
N TYR A 151 -37.03 26.59 -20.72
CA TYR A 151 -38.44 26.26 -20.93
C TYR A 151 -38.57 25.03 -21.82
N ARG A 152 -37.93 25.05 -23.00
CA ARG A 152 -37.85 23.92 -23.94
C ARG A 152 -36.78 24.16 -25.00
N TRP A 153 -36.38 23.10 -25.69
CA TRP A 153 -35.56 23.15 -26.90
C TRP A 153 -36.45 23.17 -28.14
N LYS A 154 -36.17 24.08 -29.07
CA LYS A 154 -36.77 24.08 -30.40
C LYS A 154 -35.86 23.28 -31.33
N MET A 155 -36.42 22.25 -31.94
CA MET A 155 -35.69 21.30 -32.80
C MET A 155 -36.16 21.44 -34.24
N ASP A 156 -35.24 21.28 -35.19
CA ASP A 156 -35.57 21.15 -36.61
C ASP A 156 -36.12 19.75 -36.96
N ASP A 157 -36.49 19.55 -38.23
CA ASP A 157 -36.99 18.28 -38.74
C ASP A 157 -35.93 17.16 -38.74
N GLU A 158 -34.64 17.52 -38.69
CA GLU A 158 -33.50 16.60 -38.55
C GLU A 158 -33.06 16.34 -37.10
N TYR A 159 -33.81 16.84 -36.12
CA TYR A 159 -33.51 16.75 -34.68
C TYR A 159 -32.22 17.46 -34.25
N ASN A 160 -31.81 18.53 -34.93
CA ASN A 160 -30.81 19.48 -34.44
C ASN A 160 -31.48 20.63 -33.68
N VAL A 161 -30.71 21.32 -32.84
CA VAL A 161 -31.21 22.44 -32.04
C VAL A 161 -31.25 23.72 -32.88
N GLU A 162 -32.45 24.26 -33.08
CA GLU A 162 -32.65 25.57 -33.72
C GLU A 162 -32.54 26.71 -32.71
N ALA A 163 -33.11 26.53 -31.52
CA ALA A 163 -33.13 27.55 -30.48
C ALA A 163 -33.34 26.96 -29.09
N MET A 164 -32.89 27.71 -28.08
CA MET A 164 -33.32 27.53 -26.69
C MET A 164 -34.44 28.54 -26.39
N GLU A 165 -35.58 28.06 -25.92
CA GLU A 165 -36.58 28.94 -25.31
C GLU A 165 -36.31 29.07 -23.82
N GLN A 166 -35.99 30.28 -23.40
CA GLN A 166 -35.72 30.65 -22.02
C GLN A 166 -36.95 31.26 -21.37
N LYS A 167 -37.28 30.84 -20.15
CA LYS A 167 -38.28 31.50 -19.31
C LYS A 167 -37.59 32.48 -18.36
N ASP A 168 -37.86 33.76 -18.50
CA ASP A 168 -37.36 34.79 -17.58
C ASP A 168 -37.96 34.55 -16.17
N PRO A 169 -37.12 34.34 -15.13
CA PRO A 169 -37.61 34.10 -13.78
C PRO A 169 -38.38 35.30 -13.18
N ASN A 170 -38.11 36.53 -13.64
CA ASN A 170 -38.71 37.74 -13.10
C ASN A 170 -40.00 38.14 -13.81
N SER A 171 -40.01 38.12 -15.15
CA SER A 171 -41.19 38.54 -15.93
C SER A 171 -42.05 37.37 -16.44
N SER A 172 -41.60 36.12 -16.29
CA SER A 172 -42.21 34.91 -16.87
C SER A 172 -42.38 34.94 -18.40
N ARG A 173 -41.75 35.90 -19.09
CA ARG A 173 -41.72 35.93 -20.55
C ARG A 173 -40.89 34.76 -21.08
N ILE A 174 -41.33 34.22 -22.22
CA ILE A 174 -40.56 33.24 -22.97
C ILE A 174 -39.77 33.99 -24.05
N ILE A 175 -38.46 33.78 -24.06
CA ILE A 175 -37.51 34.42 -24.96
C ILE A 175 -36.86 33.31 -25.79
N GLU A 176 -36.97 33.40 -27.10
CA GLU A 176 -36.30 32.48 -28.02
C GLU A 176 -34.88 33.00 -28.30
N ILE A 177 -33.88 32.14 -28.10
CA ILE A 177 -32.47 32.44 -28.41
C ILE A 177 -32.00 31.41 -29.43
N GLU A 178 -31.67 31.88 -30.63
CA GLU A 178 -31.26 31.03 -31.75
C GLU A 178 -29.91 30.36 -31.49
N SER A 179 -29.75 29.12 -31.98
CA SER A 179 -28.59 28.27 -31.68
C SER A 179 -27.27 28.84 -32.20
N TRP A 180 -27.26 29.55 -33.34
CA TRP A 180 -26.04 30.19 -33.85
C TRP A 180 -25.49 31.27 -32.90
N LYS A 181 -26.34 31.80 -32.00
CA LYS A 181 -25.96 32.78 -30.99
C LYS A 181 -25.61 32.13 -29.65
N LEU A 182 -25.75 30.81 -29.52
CA LEU A 182 -25.47 30.07 -28.30
C LEU A 182 -24.16 29.29 -28.45
N LEU A 183 -23.30 29.46 -27.47
CA LEU A 183 -22.13 28.64 -27.26
C LEU A 183 -22.58 27.49 -26.34
N HIS A 184 -22.87 26.34 -26.94
CA HIS A 184 -23.56 25.23 -26.29
C HIS A 184 -22.61 24.06 -26.03
N ALA A 185 -22.26 23.88 -24.76
CA ALA A 185 -21.47 22.73 -24.31
C ALA A 185 -22.40 21.66 -23.76
N THR A 186 -22.10 20.40 -24.09
CA THR A 186 -22.79 19.23 -23.55
C THR A 186 -21.79 18.22 -23.03
N PHE A 187 -22.10 17.56 -21.92
CA PHE A 187 -21.26 16.53 -21.34
C PHE A 187 -21.89 15.15 -21.52
N ARG A 188 -21.14 14.21 -22.10
CA ARG A 188 -21.59 12.83 -22.38
C ARG A 188 -22.92 12.78 -23.13
N SER A 189 -23.05 13.60 -24.17
CA SER A 189 -24.26 13.59 -24.99
C SER A 189 -24.42 12.26 -25.72
N ARG A 190 -25.62 11.71 -25.65
CA ARG A 190 -26.04 10.50 -26.38
C ARG A 190 -27.24 10.86 -27.24
N LYS A 191 -27.34 10.29 -28.44
CA LYS A 191 -28.42 10.55 -29.40
C LYS A 191 -28.57 12.04 -29.79
N ARG A 192 -27.48 12.81 -29.72
CA ARG A 192 -27.48 14.27 -29.88
C ARG A 192 -28.42 14.99 -28.91
N SER A 193 -28.53 14.50 -27.67
CA SER A 193 -29.30 15.17 -26.63
C SER A 193 -28.72 16.56 -26.33
N PRO A 194 -29.53 17.64 -26.37
CA PRO A 194 -29.06 18.99 -26.06
C PRO A 194 -28.76 19.20 -24.57
N GLU A 195 -29.25 18.33 -23.69
CA GLU A 195 -28.97 18.41 -22.25
C GLU A 195 -27.83 17.50 -21.78
N GLY A 196 -27.25 16.69 -22.69
CA GLY A 196 -26.22 15.72 -22.33
C GLY A 196 -26.65 14.72 -21.25
N SER A 197 -25.70 14.26 -20.44
CA SER A 197 -25.95 13.36 -19.30
C SER A 197 -25.20 13.82 -18.03
N SER A 198 -25.94 14.49 -17.14
CA SER A 198 -25.46 14.94 -15.83
C SER A 198 -24.89 13.78 -14.98
N PRO A 199 -23.69 13.92 -14.40
CA PRO A 199 -23.18 13.05 -13.34
C PRO A 199 -24.08 13.01 -12.09
N LEU A 200 -24.69 14.14 -11.71
CA LEU A 200 -25.58 14.23 -10.55
C LEU A 200 -26.79 13.31 -10.68
N ARG A 201 -27.22 13.04 -11.92
CA ARG A 201 -28.30 12.08 -12.19
C ARG A 201 -27.99 10.68 -11.63
N SER A 202 -26.77 10.20 -11.79
CA SER A 202 -26.34 8.89 -11.23
C SER A 202 -26.13 8.93 -9.72
N LEU A 203 -25.80 10.10 -9.17
CA LEU A 203 -25.52 10.30 -7.76
C LEU A 203 -26.78 10.50 -6.91
N TYR A 204 -27.91 10.86 -7.52
CA TYR A 204 -29.17 11.16 -6.83
C TYR A 204 -29.53 10.15 -5.75
N ARG A 205 -29.45 8.84 -6.03
CA ARG A 205 -29.81 7.80 -5.06
C ARG A 205 -28.86 7.77 -3.86
N ALA A 206 -27.55 7.85 -4.10
CA ALA A 206 -26.54 7.83 -3.03
C ALA A 206 -26.68 9.07 -2.16
N TRP A 207 -26.73 10.25 -2.77
CA TRP A 207 -26.95 11.52 -2.09
C TRP A 207 -28.25 11.53 -1.27
N TYR A 208 -29.38 11.12 -1.86
CA TYR A 208 -30.67 11.12 -1.17
C TYR A 208 -30.69 10.16 0.02
N THR A 209 -30.11 8.96 -0.14
CA THR A 209 -30.03 7.97 0.95
C THR A 209 -29.13 8.49 2.06
N ARG A 210 -27.96 9.02 1.72
CA ARG A 210 -26.98 9.60 2.64
C ARG A 210 -27.58 10.72 3.47
N LYS A 211 -28.19 11.70 2.81
CA LYS A 211 -28.86 12.84 3.45
C LYS A 211 -29.89 12.39 4.49
N ASN A 212 -30.70 11.38 4.17
CA ASN A 212 -31.69 10.86 5.11
C ASN A 212 -31.06 10.08 6.27
N LEU A 213 -29.97 9.34 6.02
CA LEU A 213 -29.23 8.64 7.07
C LEU A 213 -28.54 9.62 8.03
N GLU A 214 -28.00 10.73 7.55
CA GLU A 214 -27.44 11.79 8.41
C GLU A 214 -28.49 12.34 9.39
N ILE A 215 -29.73 12.54 8.91
CA ILE A 215 -30.84 12.96 9.77
C ILE A 215 -31.17 11.88 10.81
N ILE A 216 -31.24 10.61 10.40
CA ILE A 216 -31.51 9.49 11.31
C ILE A 216 -30.40 9.34 12.35
N GLU A 217 -29.14 9.47 11.94
CA GLU A 217 -27.98 9.39 12.82
C GLU A 217 -28.02 10.52 13.86
N ALA A 218 -28.29 11.75 13.43
CA ALA A 218 -28.42 12.90 14.33
C ALA A 218 -29.54 12.70 15.36
N ILE A 219 -30.72 12.24 14.92
CA ILE A 219 -31.84 11.91 15.82
C ILE A 219 -31.45 10.77 16.78
N GLY A 220 -30.72 9.76 16.28
CA GLY A 220 -30.23 8.66 17.10
C GLY A 220 -29.22 9.12 18.14
N ALA A 221 -28.30 10.01 17.77
CA ALA A 221 -27.32 10.59 18.69
C ALA A 221 -28.01 11.46 19.76
N GLU A 222 -29.00 12.27 19.39
CA GLU A 222 -29.80 13.05 20.33
C GLU A 222 -30.52 12.14 21.34
N ARG A 223 -31.15 11.06 20.87
CA ARG A 223 -31.85 10.09 21.73
C ARG A 223 -30.92 9.31 22.64
N ASP A 224 -29.76 8.89 22.15
CA ASP A 224 -28.77 8.15 22.94
C ASP A 224 -28.12 9.05 23.99
N LEU A 225 -27.82 10.31 23.64
CA LEU A 225 -27.18 11.27 24.52
C LEU A 225 -28.12 11.74 25.64
N CYS A 226 -29.38 12.07 25.30
CA CYS A 226 -30.33 12.62 26.26
C CYS A 226 -31.19 11.54 26.97
N GLY A 227 -31.31 10.35 26.37
CA GLY A 227 -32.27 9.33 26.78
C GLY A 227 -33.72 9.72 26.46
N LEU A 228 -34.65 8.75 26.51
CA LEU A 228 -36.08 9.02 26.40
C LEU A 228 -36.69 9.15 27.80
N PRO A 229 -37.14 10.36 28.23
CA PRO A 229 -37.75 10.53 29.55
C PRO A 229 -39.11 9.86 29.62
N VAL A 230 -39.27 8.99 30.61
CA VAL A 230 -40.52 8.31 30.94
C VAL A 230 -40.92 8.71 32.36
N VAL A 231 -42.15 9.22 32.49
CA VAL A 231 -42.75 9.52 33.79
C VAL A 231 -43.85 8.50 34.07
N ARG A 232 -43.70 7.77 35.17
CA ARG A 232 -44.70 6.86 35.72
C ARG A 232 -45.58 7.63 36.69
N LEU A 233 -46.86 7.72 36.38
CA LEU A 233 -47.86 8.36 37.25
C LEU A 233 -48.19 7.44 38.45
N PRO A 234 -48.51 8.01 39.62
CA PRO A 234 -48.91 7.24 40.78
C PRO A 234 -50.27 6.55 40.57
N TYR A 235 -50.52 5.49 41.34
CA TYR A 235 -51.82 4.83 41.33
C TYR A 235 -52.95 5.79 41.76
N GLY A 236 -53.98 5.95 40.92
CA GLY A 236 -55.08 6.88 41.16
C GLY A 236 -54.84 8.33 40.68
N ALA A 237 -53.84 8.56 39.82
CA ALA A 237 -53.52 9.88 39.26
C ALA A 237 -54.72 10.57 38.58
N THR A 238 -54.81 11.88 38.79
CA THR A 238 -55.84 12.76 38.23
C THR A 238 -55.39 13.37 36.88
N GLU A 239 -56.31 14.01 36.15
CA GLU A 239 -55.93 14.76 34.93
C GLU A 239 -54.97 15.94 35.21
N ASN A 240 -55.00 16.51 36.43
CA ASN A 240 -54.04 17.53 36.83
C ASN A 240 -52.63 16.94 37.00
N ASP A 241 -52.54 15.72 37.54
CA ASP A 241 -51.27 14.99 37.65
C ASP A 241 -50.71 14.68 36.26
N LYS A 242 -51.57 14.25 35.32
CA LYS A 242 -51.16 14.04 33.92
C LYS A 242 -50.63 15.32 33.26
N ALA A 243 -51.31 16.45 33.44
CA ALA A 243 -50.85 17.74 32.89
C ALA A 243 -49.51 18.21 33.53
N ALA A 244 -49.32 17.95 34.83
CA ALA A 244 -48.05 18.21 35.51
C ALA A 244 -46.93 17.29 34.98
N ALA A 245 -47.21 16.02 34.70
CA ALA A 245 -46.26 15.08 34.10
C ALA A 245 -45.87 15.48 32.67
N GLU A 246 -46.82 15.93 31.85
CA GLU A 246 -46.54 16.42 30.49
C GLU A 246 -45.68 17.69 30.52
N THR A 247 -45.94 18.58 31.47
CA THR A 247 -45.12 19.79 31.69
C THR A 247 -43.72 19.42 32.17
N LEU A 248 -43.60 18.43 33.06
CA LEU A 248 -42.33 17.90 33.54
C LEU A 248 -41.50 17.32 32.39
N ILE A 249 -42.08 16.42 31.58
CA ILE A 249 -41.42 15.78 30.43
C ILE A 249 -40.88 16.83 29.43
N ARG A 250 -41.65 17.89 29.16
CA ARG A 250 -41.23 18.95 28.22
C ARG A 250 -40.10 19.83 28.74
N ASN A 251 -39.93 19.90 30.07
CA ASN A 251 -38.99 20.80 30.72
C ASN A 251 -37.77 20.09 31.31
N ILE A 252 -37.68 18.75 31.24
CA ILE A 252 -36.47 18.01 31.62
C ILE A 252 -35.31 18.51 30.75
N ARG A 253 -34.25 18.98 31.42
CA ARG A 253 -32.97 19.36 30.79
C ARG A 253 -31.88 18.46 31.33
N GLN A 254 -30.97 18.04 30.45
CA GLN A 254 -29.67 17.50 30.85
C GLN A 254 -28.63 18.61 30.72
N ASP A 255 -28.46 19.37 31.80
CA ASP A 255 -27.41 20.38 31.96
C ASP A 255 -26.87 20.35 33.41
N GLU A 256 -25.97 21.27 33.74
CA GLU A 256 -25.30 21.31 35.05
C GLU A 256 -26.26 21.60 36.23
N GLU A 257 -27.48 22.06 35.97
CA GLU A 257 -28.53 22.30 36.98
C GLU A 257 -29.59 21.18 37.00
N ALA A 258 -29.34 20.05 36.32
CA ALA A 258 -30.30 18.96 36.21
C ALA A 258 -30.65 18.34 37.58
N GLY A 259 -31.92 18.45 37.98
CA GLY A 259 -32.45 17.87 39.21
C GLY A 259 -33.97 17.74 39.17
N LEU A 260 -34.49 16.68 39.81
CA LEU A 260 -35.93 16.42 39.91
C LEU A 260 -36.30 16.20 41.38
N VAL A 261 -37.32 16.90 41.86
CA VAL A 261 -37.88 16.70 43.19
C VAL A 261 -39.14 15.87 43.05
N ILE A 262 -39.09 14.62 43.52
CA ILE A 262 -40.19 13.67 43.44
C ILE A 262 -40.76 13.44 44.85
N PRO A 263 -42.10 13.53 45.05
CA PRO A 263 -42.72 13.23 46.34
C PRO A 263 -42.47 11.78 46.76
N ALA A 264 -42.27 11.56 48.07
CA ALA A 264 -42.08 10.21 48.61
C ALA A 264 -43.32 9.31 48.36
N PRO A 265 -43.13 8.00 48.09
CA PRO A 265 -44.24 7.09 47.89
C PRO A 265 -45.12 7.01 49.16
N PRO A 266 -46.46 6.89 49.01
CA PRO A 266 -47.39 6.93 50.15
C PRO A 266 -47.31 5.69 51.07
N SER A 267 -46.61 4.62 50.68
CA SER A 267 -46.46 3.39 51.46
C SER A 267 -45.00 2.97 51.60
N SER A 268 -44.56 2.64 52.82
CA SER A 268 -43.20 2.15 53.11
C SER A 268 -42.92 0.73 52.61
N ASP A 269 -43.95 0.00 52.19
CA ASP A 269 -43.89 -1.39 51.72
C ASP A 269 -43.94 -1.53 50.18
N ASN A 270 -43.82 -0.41 49.44
CA ASN A 270 -43.94 -0.36 47.98
C ASN A 270 -45.30 -0.85 47.41
N SER A 271 -46.34 -1.02 48.22
CA SER A 271 -47.66 -1.47 47.76
C SER A 271 -48.40 -0.45 46.88
N MET A 272 -48.06 0.83 47.01
CA MET A 272 -48.60 1.92 46.19
C MET A 272 -47.44 2.73 45.58
N PRO A 273 -47.09 2.51 44.29
CA PRO A 273 -46.00 3.23 43.67
C PRO A 273 -46.33 4.73 43.56
N GLY A 274 -45.39 5.56 44.03
CA GLY A 274 -45.43 7.01 43.88
C GLY A 274 -45.10 7.44 42.45
N TRP A 275 -44.84 8.73 42.27
CA TRP A 275 -44.31 9.25 41.01
C TRP A 275 -42.93 8.62 40.71
N GLY A 276 -42.72 8.20 39.47
CA GLY A 276 -41.45 7.68 38.99
C GLY A 276 -40.97 8.45 37.77
N VAL A 277 -39.67 8.74 37.69
CA VAL A 277 -39.05 9.27 36.48
C VAL A 277 -37.86 8.39 36.15
N GLU A 278 -37.81 7.91 34.92
CA GLU A 278 -36.72 7.10 34.39
C GLU A 278 -36.32 7.64 33.01
N LEU A 279 -35.02 7.59 32.71
CA LEU A 279 -34.53 7.80 31.35
C LEU A 279 -34.36 6.43 30.73
N LEU A 280 -35.19 6.10 29.73
CA LEU A 280 -34.95 4.94 28.90
C LEU A 280 -33.79 5.26 27.97
N SER A 281 -32.61 4.77 28.31
CA SER A 281 -31.49 4.68 27.37
C SER A 281 -31.62 3.39 26.57
N SER A 282 -31.12 3.40 25.32
CA SER A 282 -31.07 2.19 24.51
C SER A 282 -29.98 1.26 25.10
N PRO A 283 -30.31 0.05 25.59
CA PRO A 283 -29.30 -0.84 26.13
C PRO A 283 -28.58 -1.55 24.97
N GLY A 284 -27.42 -1.04 24.56
CA GLY A 284 -26.52 -1.73 23.61
C GLY A 284 -25.89 -0.83 22.54
N SER A 285 -24.80 -1.31 21.95
CA SER A 285 -24.27 -0.76 20.70
C SER A 285 -25.33 -0.93 19.60
N LYS A 286 -25.50 0.08 18.74
CA LYS A 286 -26.42 -0.01 17.59
C LYS A 286 -26.04 -1.22 16.73
N GLN A 287 -27.04 -2.02 16.31
CA GLN A 287 -26.83 -3.20 15.46
C GLN A 287 -26.14 -2.89 14.12
N PHE A 288 -26.23 -1.64 13.65
CA PHE A 288 -25.58 -1.17 12.43
C PHE A 288 -24.83 0.14 12.71
N ASP A 289 -23.59 0.23 12.21
CA ASP A 289 -22.83 1.46 12.22
C ASP A 289 -23.30 2.38 11.08
N VAL A 290 -24.22 3.30 11.41
CA VAL A 290 -24.77 4.28 10.47
C VAL A 290 -23.68 5.20 9.91
N ARG A 291 -22.66 5.54 10.71
CA ARG A 291 -21.56 6.41 10.29
C ARG A 291 -20.73 5.73 9.20
N SER A 292 -20.45 4.44 9.38
CA SER A 292 -19.75 3.64 8.36
C SER A 292 -20.52 3.63 7.03
N ILE A 293 -21.84 3.43 7.06
CA ILE A 293 -22.69 3.47 5.85
C ILE A 293 -22.67 4.86 5.19
N ILE A 294 -22.72 5.94 5.98
CA ILE A 294 -22.60 7.31 5.46
C ILE A 294 -21.24 7.52 4.78
N ASN A 295 -20.16 7.02 5.38
CA ASN A 295 -18.82 7.09 4.80
C ASN A 295 -18.70 6.29 3.49
N ASP A 296 -19.31 5.11 3.41
CA ASP A 296 -19.38 4.34 2.17
C ASP A 296 -20.15 5.08 1.07
N LEU A 297 -21.25 5.75 1.42
CA LEU A 297 -22.00 6.58 0.48
C LEU A 297 -21.20 7.81 0.03
N ASN A 298 -20.42 8.43 0.93
CA ASN A 298 -19.48 9.50 0.57
C ASN A 298 -18.44 9.00 -0.44
N LYS A 299 -17.86 7.81 -0.21
CA LYS A 299 -16.92 7.16 -1.13
C LYS A 299 -17.56 6.91 -2.49
N ILE A 300 -18.79 6.38 -2.55
CA ILE A 300 -19.52 6.17 -3.81
C ILE A 300 -19.74 7.48 -4.58
N ILE A 301 -20.05 8.58 -3.88
CA ILE A 301 -20.22 9.89 -4.50
C ILE A 301 -18.91 10.35 -5.17
N LEU A 302 -17.79 10.29 -4.43
CA LEU A 302 -16.48 10.73 -4.92
C LEU A 302 -15.89 9.80 -5.99
N MET A 303 -16.11 8.49 -5.88
CA MET A 303 -15.71 7.49 -6.87
C MET A 303 -16.30 7.76 -8.26
N ARG A 304 -17.36 8.58 -8.37
CA ARG A 304 -17.94 8.93 -9.67
C ARG A 304 -16.95 9.59 -10.63
N PHE A 305 -15.96 10.31 -10.09
CA PHE A 305 -14.84 10.86 -10.85
C PHE A 305 -13.49 10.33 -10.36
N PHE A 306 -13.45 9.23 -9.62
CA PHE A 306 -12.22 8.72 -9.00
C PHE A 306 -11.58 9.68 -7.97
N ALA A 307 -12.40 10.55 -7.37
CA ALA A 307 -11.97 11.55 -6.40
C ALA A 307 -11.96 11.03 -4.94
N GLN A 308 -12.00 9.70 -4.72
CA GLN A 308 -12.03 9.12 -3.37
C GLN A 308 -10.76 9.43 -2.56
N PHE A 309 -9.66 9.78 -3.23
CA PHE A 309 -8.42 10.18 -2.55
C PHE A 309 -8.60 11.45 -1.70
N LEU A 310 -9.62 12.27 -1.96
CA LEU A 310 -9.96 13.42 -1.13
C LEU A 310 -10.36 13.02 0.31
N MET A 311 -10.81 11.78 0.52
CA MET A 311 -11.11 11.26 1.86
C MET A 311 -9.90 10.68 2.60
N LEU A 312 -8.78 10.40 1.91
CA LEU A 312 -7.63 9.71 2.50
C LEU A 312 -6.83 10.57 3.49
N GLY A 313 -7.04 11.89 3.50
CA GLY A 313 -6.54 12.77 4.58
C GLY A 313 -7.37 12.70 5.87
N MET A 314 -8.51 11.99 5.86
CA MET A 314 -9.45 11.88 6.99
C MET A 314 -9.51 10.46 7.58
N GLU A 315 -8.96 9.44 6.91
CA GLU A 315 -8.90 8.05 7.39
C GLU A 315 -7.44 7.61 7.61
N GLN A 316 -7.15 6.93 8.71
CA GLN A 316 -5.78 6.68 9.21
C GLN A 316 -4.96 5.65 8.40
N VAL A 317 -5.51 5.08 7.32
CA VAL A 317 -4.89 3.98 6.55
C VAL A 317 -5.21 4.11 5.07
N GLY A 318 -4.20 4.42 4.24
CA GLY A 318 -4.30 4.36 2.78
C GLY A 318 -2.96 3.96 2.17
N THR A 319 -2.92 2.89 1.37
CA THR A 319 -1.71 2.49 0.65
C THR A 319 -1.43 3.48 -0.48
N GLN A 320 -0.22 4.05 -0.54
CA GLN A 320 0.18 5.07 -1.51
C GLN A 320 -0.13 4.70 -2.98
N ALA A 321 0.03 3.43 -3.36
CA ALA A 321 -0.25 2.95 -4.73
C ALA A 321 -1.72 3.11 -5.16
N LEU A 322 -2.68 2.95 -4.24
CA LEU A 322 -4.10 3.16 -4.53
C LEU A 322 -4.41 4.65 -4.76
N VAL A 323 -3.68 5.53 -4.05
CA VAL A 323 -3.82 6.99 -4.18
C VAL A 323 -3.32 7.45 -5.53
N GLU A 324 -2.11 7.03 -5.91
CA GLU A 324 -1.49 7.36 -7.18
C GLU A 324 -2.37 6.90 -8.36
N GLY A 325 -2.84 5.64 -8.35
CA GLY A 325 -3.74 5.15 -9.40
C GLY A 325 -5.06 5.92 -9.49
N SER A 326 -5.63 6.35 -8.35
CA SER A 326 -6.86 7.15 -8.33
C SER A 326 -6.64 8.56 -8.89
N GLN A 327 -5.50 9.19 -8.58
CA GLN A 327 -5.12 10.50 -9.09
C GLN A 327 -4.91 10.47 -10.61
N ASP A 328 -4.29 9.42 -11.15
CA ASP A 328 -4.11 9.26 -12.60
C ASP A 328 -5.44 9.21 -13.36
N PHE A 329 -6.41 8.41 -12.88
CA PHE A 329 -7.75 8.35 -13.48
C PHE A 329 -8.51 9.66 -13.33
N PHE A 330 -8.34 10.35 -12.20
CA PHE A 330 -8.92 11.67 -11.97
C PHE A 330 -8.39 12.70 -12.98
N SER A 331 -7.07 12.79 -13.17
CA SER A 331 -6.45 13.67 -14.17
C SER A 331 -6.93 13.36 -15.59
N LEU A 332 -7.09 12.09 -15.95
CA LEU A 332 -7.67 11.71 -17.24
C LEU A 332 -9.12 12.20 -17.40
N CYS A 333 -9.91 12.14 -16.34
CA CYS A 333 -11.27 12.69 -16.34
C CYS A 333 -11.27 14.21 -16.54
N LEU A 334 -10.36 14.94 -15.87
CA LEU A 334 -10.23 16.40 -16.06
C LEU A 334 -9.91 16.74 -17.52
N LYS A 335 -8.95 16.04 -18.13
CA LYS A 335 -8.59 16.23 -19.54
C LYS A 335 -9.77 15.97 -20.48
N SER A 336 -10.60 14.96 -20.17
CA SER A 336 -11.82 14.71 -20.95
C SER A 336 -12.82 15.86 -20.87
N VAL A 337 -12.99 16.48 -19.70
CA VAL A 337 -13.87 17.65 -19.52
C VAL A 337 -13.31 18.87 -20.25
N GLN A 338 -12.00 19.09 -20.14
CA GLN A 338 -11.27 20.13 -20.86
C GLN A 338 -11.45 20.01 -22.38
N GLN A 339 -11.32 18.79 -22.92
CA GLN A 339 -11.46 18.53 -24.35
C GLN A 339 -12.86 18.90 -24.87
N GLU A 340 -13.94 18.58 -24.15
CA GLU A 340 -15.31 18.94 -24.53
C GLU A 340 -15.49 20.48 -24.63
N MET A 341 -14.83 21.23 -23.75
CA MET A 341 -14.84 22.70 -23.78
C MET A 341 -14.02 23.27 -24.95
N ILE A 342 -12.81 22.75 -25.17
CA ILE A 342 -11.95 23.11 -26.31
C ILE A 342 -12.70 22.90 -27.62
N GLU A 343 -13.37 21.75 -27.77
CA GLU A 343 -14.18 21.44 -28.95
C GLU A 343 -15.34 22.41 -29.11
N THR A 344 -16.05 22.75 -28.02
CA THR A 344 -17.14 23.74 -28.06
C THR A 344 -16.66 25.09 -28.60
N TRP A 345 -15.55 25.63 -28.08
CA TRP A 345 -15.03 26.92 -28.56
C TRP A 345 -14.52 26.84 -30.00
N ASN A 346 -13.75 25.81 -30.34
CA ASN A 346 -13.14 25.70 -31.66
C ASN A 346 -14.14 25.34 -32.77
N MET A 347 -15.27 24.70 -32.44
CA MET A 347 -16.32 24.36 -33.41
C MET A 347 -17.39 25.45 -33.54
N GLN A 348 -17.69 26.19 -32.46
CA GLN A 348 -18.83 27.13 -32.46
C GLN A 348 -18.37 28.59 -32.44
N LEU A 349 -17.43 28.96 -31.55
CA LEU A 349 -17.01 30.35 -31.34
C LEU A 349 -16.04 30.83 -32.42
N VAL A 350 -14.95 30.09 -32.62
CA VAL A 350 -13.86 30.52 -33.51
C VAL A 350 -14.35 30.67 -34.95
N PRO A 351 -15.05 29.70 -35.57
CA PRO A 351 -15.50 29.84 -36.94
C PRO A 351 -16.43 31.03 -37.13
N LEU A 352 -17.36 31.26 -36.19
CA LEU A 352 -18.28 32.39 -36.25
C LEU A 352 -17.56 33.74 -36.13
N LEU A 353 -16.60 33.87 -35.22
CA LEU A 353 -15.84 35.10 -35.05
C LEU A 353 -15.05 35.48 -36.32
N PHE A 354 -14.48 34.49 -37.01
CA PHE A 354 -13.76 34.71 -38.27
C PHE A 354 -14.69 34.90 -39.48
N GLN A 355 -15.88 34.30 -39.48
CA GLN A 355 -16.93 34.60 -40.47
C GLN A 355 -17.39 36.06 -40.38
N LEU A 356 -17.43 36.64 -39.18
CA LEU A 356 -17.71 38.07 -38.97
C LEU A 356 -16.54 38.99 -39.36
N ASN A 357 -15.36 38.43 -39.61
CA ASN A 357 -14.15 39.16 -40.03
C ASN A 357 -13.48 38.49 -41.25
N PRO A 358 -14.17 38.38 -42.40
CA PRO A 358 -13.69 37.59 -43.54
C PRO A 358 -12.35 38.06 -44.11
N GLN A 359 -11.99 39.34 -43.90
CA GLN A 359 -10.71 39.90 -44.30
C GLN A 359 -9.51 39.21 -43.63
N LEU A 360 -9.69 38.63 -42.44
CA LEU A 360 -8.62 37.91 -41.71
C LEU A 360 -8.31 36.54 -42.33
N MET A 361 -9.23 35.99 -43.13
CA MET A 361 -9.01 34.70 -43.79
C MET A 361 -8.20 34.83 -45.08
N THR A 362 -7.96 36.05 -45.56
CA THR A 362 -7.20 36.26 -46.80
C THR A 362 -5.71 36.02 -46.54
N GLY A 363 -5.18 34.94 -47.13
CA GLY A 363 -3.80 34.51 -46.96
C GLY A 363 -3.53 33.69 -45.69
N ALA A 364 -4.57 33.30 -44.95
CA ALA A 364 -4.48 32.37 -43.83
C ALA A 364 -4.51 30.92 -44.34
N SER A 365 -3.80 30.02 -43.67
CA SER A 365 -3.84 28.58 -43.97
C SER A 365 -5.03 27.87 -43.33
N GLY A 366 -5.58 28.44 -42.25
CA GLY A 366 -6.75 27.91 -41.54
C GLY A 366 -7.20 28.81 -40.39
N LEU A 367 -8.07 28.27 -39.54
CA LEU A 367 -8.50 28.93 -38.31
C LEU A 367 -7.52 28.64 -37.17
N PRO A 368 -7.15 29.64 -36.34
CA PRO A 368 -6.42 29.39 -35.10
C PRO A 368 -7.29 28.56 -34.15
N LYS A 369 -6.66 27.96 -33.13
CA LYS A 369 -7.36 27.13 -32.15
C LYS A 369 -7.09 27.64 -30.75
N ILE A 370 -8.14 27.64 -29.91
CA ILE A 370 -7.99 27.83 -28.48
C ILE A 370 -7.48 26.52 -27.89
N ASP A 371 -6.40 26.60 -27.13
CA ASP A 371 -5.82 25.52 -26.37
C ASP A 371 -5.95 25.81 -24.87
N TRP A 372 -5.92 24.73 -24.10
CA TRP A 372 -6.02 24.78 -22.65
C TRP A 372 -5.00 23.80 -22.08
N ALA A 373 -4.06 24.30 -21.29
CA ALA A 373 -2.95 23.52 -20.75
C ALA A 373 -3.45 22.38 -19.85
N ASP A 374 -2.68 21.31 -19.76
CA ASP A 374 -3.06 20.15 -18.93
C ASP A 374 -3.25 20.54 -17.45
N PRO A 375 -4.36 20.17 -16.80
CA PRO A 375 -4.57 20.41 -15.38
C PRO A 375 -3.70 19.45 -14.55
N GLY A 376 -2.73 19.99 -13.81
CA GLY A 376 -1.88 19.25 -12.88
C GLY A 376 -0.44 19.77 -12.83
N SER A 377 0.21 19.65 -11.66
CA SER A 377 1.63 19.96 -11.56
C SER A 377 2.44 18.88 -12.27
N LYS A 378 3.16 19.27 -13.32
CA LYS A 378 4.16 18.39 -13.92
C LYS A 378 5.31 18.22 -12.92
N ASP A 379 5.60 16.98 -12.52
CA ASP A 379 6.70 16.68 -11.61
C ASP A 379 8.02 17.02 -12.31
N ALA A 380 8.54 18.21 -11.99
CA ALA A 380 9.77 18.75 -12.58
C ALA A 380 10.94 17.78 -12.37
N GLN A 381 10.99 17.07 -11.25
CA GLN A 381 12.05 16.09 -10.98
C GLN A 381 11.95 14.89 -11.91
N LYS A 382 10.76 14.33 -12.12
CA LYS A 382 10.56 13.22 -13.09
C LYS A 382 10.94 13.63 -14.51
N ILE A 383 10.58 14.84 -14.92
CA ILE A 383 10.91 15.38 -16.25
C ILE A 383 12.41 15.62 -16.38
N VAL A 384 13.04 16.26 -15.39
CA VAL A 384 14.49 16.49 -15.38
C VAL A 384 15.24 15.17 -15.40
N ASN A 385 14.82 14.17 -14.62
CA ASN A 385 15.42 12.84 -14.62
C ASN A 385 15.26 12.13 -15.99
N LEU A 386 14.08 12.23 -16.61
CA LEU A 386 13.83 11.68 -17.94
C LEU A 386 14.69 12.33 -19.01
N VAL A 387 14.71 13.66 -19.06
CA VAL A 387 15.51 14.44 -20.03
C VAL A 387 16.99 14.17 -19.83
N THR A 388 17.46 14.14 -18.58
CA THR A 388 18.85 13.80 -18.24
C THR A 388 19.18 12.39 -18.74
N SER A 389 18.31 11.41 -18.52
CA SER A 389 18.50 10.03 -18.99
C SER A 389 18.54 9.95 -20.52
N MET A 390 17.69 10.70 -21.23
CA MET A 390 17.68 10.74 -22.70
C MET A 390 18.93 11.43 -23.27
N ILE A 391 19.42 12.51 -22.65
CA ILE A 391 20.66 13.19 -23.03
C ILE A 391 21.86 12.29 -22.75
N SER A 392 21.94 11.69 -21.56
CA SER A 392 23.02 10.76 -21.18
C SER A 392 23.07 9.53 -22.08
N SER A 393 21.91 9.05 -22.54
CA SER A 393 21.80 7.92 -23.48
C SER A 393 21.99 8.33 -24.95
N GLN A 394 22.28 9.61 -25.23
CA GLN A 394 22.39 10.17 -26.58
C GLN A 394 21.16 9.96 -27.48
N ILE A 395 19.98 9.74 -26.88
CA ILE A 395 18.71 9.64 -27.61
C ILE A 395 18.25 11.03 -28.04
N LEU A 396 18.54 12.04 -27.21
CA LEU A 396 18.10 13.41 -27.41
C LEU A 396 19.31 14.35 -27.39
N THR A 397 19.37 15.28 -28.35
CA THR A 397 20.36 16.36 -28.37
C THR A 397 19.73 17.63 -27.79
N PRO A 398 20.35 18.31 -26.81
CA PRO A 398 19.80 19.53 -26.23
C PRO A 398 19.77 20.68 -27.25
N GLU A 399 18.57 21.05 -27.70
CA GLU A 399 18.31 22.18 -28.59
C GLU A 399 17.67 23.36 -27.85
N GLN A 400 17.68 24.55 -28.47
CA GLN A 400 17.04 25.74 -27.87
C GLN A 400 15.54 25.55 -27.67
N GLU A 401 14.87 24.97 -28.65
CA GLU A 401 13.43 24.71 -28.59
C GLU A 401 13.08 23.78 -27.41
N LEU A 402 13.96 22.83 -27.09
CA LEU A 402 13.79 21.97 -25.92
C LEU A 402 14.03 22.71 -24.61
N GLU A 403 15.03 23.59 -24.54
CA GLU A 403 15.23 24.42 -23.34
C GLU A 403 14.03 25.33 -23.10
N ASP A 404 13.55 26.01 -24.14
CA ASP A 404 12.40 26.91 -24.06
C ASP A 404 11.14 26.13 -23.64
N TYR A 405 10.94 24.91 -24.20
CA TYR A 405 9.88 24.00 -23.77
C TYR A 405 10.00 23.56 -22.31
N LEU A 406 11.21 23.23 -21.83
CA LEU A 406 11.44 22.83 -20.44
C LEU A 406 11.27 24.00 -19.47
N ARG A 407 11.66 25.21 -19.85
CA ARG A 407 11.43 26.43 -19.06
C ARG A 407 9.94 26.70 -18.90
N ALA A 408 9.21 26.69 -20.01
CA ALA A 408 7.75 26.84 -19.99
C ALA A 408 7.08 25.75 -19.14
N MET A 409 7.49 24.49 -19.29
CA MET A 409 6.94 23.39 -18.50
C MET A 409 7.23 23.44 -17.00
N THR A 410 8.34 24.06 -16.60
CA THR A 410 8.78 24.14 -15.19
C THR A 410 8.49 25.50 -14.55
N GLY A 411 7.88 26.43 -15.29
CA GLY A 411 7.60 27.79 -14.82
C GLY A 411 8.85 28.66 -14.65
N LEU A 412 9.94 28.32 -15.34
CA LEU A 412 11.15 29.16 -15.37
C LEU A 412 10.95 30.33 -16.35
N PRO A 413 11.55 31.49 -16.08
CA PRO A 413 11.46 32.64 -16.97
C PRO A 413 12.05 32.35 -18.35
N ASP A 414 11.49 33.03 -19.35
CA ASP A 414 11.98 33.03 -20.73
C ASP A 414 13.46 33.41 -20.80
N ARG A 415 14.13 32.91 -21.84
CA ARG A 415 15.54 33.20 -22.06
C ARG A 415 15.74 34.68 -22.39
N PRO A 416 16.76 35.36 -21.79
CA PRO A 416 17.09 36.74 -22.15
C PRO A 416 17.44 36.87 -23.64
N ALA A 417 16.89 37.90 -24.30
CA ALA A 417 17.15 38.16 -25.72
C ALA A 417 18.66 38.33 -25.98
N GLY A 418 19.21 37.57 -26.95
CA GLY A 418 20.61 37.66 -27.39
C GLY A 418 21.61 36.72 -26.68
N VAL A 419 21.18 35.83 -25.78
CA VAL A 419 22.09 34.88 -25.10
C VAL A 419 21.85 33.45 -25.58
N GLY A 420 22.79 32.89 -26.36
CA GLY A 420 22.86 31.44 -26.61
C GLY A 420 22.54 30.93 -28.03
N GLU A 421 22.71 31.73 -29.08
CA GLU A 421 22.35 31.43 -30.49
C GLU A 421 23.15 30.32 -31.22
N GLY A 422 23.99 29.54 -30.54
CA GLY A 422 24.80 28.48 -31.16
C GLY A 422 24.34 27.06 -30.82
N PRO A 423 24.52 26.06 -31.72
CA PRO A 423 24.30 24.65 -31.39
C PRO A 423 25.25 24.24 -30.26
N ARG A 424 24.68 23.76 -29.15
CA ARG A 424 25.46 23.25 -28.02
C ARG A 424 25.99 21.87 -28.38
N THR A 425 27.26 21.78 -28.77
CA THR A 425 27.92 20.49 -29.01
C THR A 425 27.83 19.62 -27.76
N PRO A 426 27.39 18.35 -27.86
CA PRO A 426 27.53 17.40 -26.77
C PRO A 426 29.03 17.30 -26.44
N GLY A 427 29.41 17.61 -25.20
CA GLY A 427 30.76 17.30 -24.72
C GLY A 427 31.01 15.79 -24.85
N PRO A 428 32.28 15.35 -25.00
CA PRO A 428 32.60 13.93 -25.06
C PRO A 428 32.00 13.22 -23.85
N LEU A 429 31.25 12.15 -24.08
CA LEU A 429 30.80 11.25 -23.01
C LEU A 429 32.03 10.69 -22.29
N GLY A 430 32.25 11.15 -21.06
CA GLY A 430 33.30 10.62 -20.20
C GLY A 430 33.18 11.13 -18.77
N GLY A 431 32.71 10.25 -17.88
CA GLY A 431 32.99 10.25 -16.43
C GLY A 431 32.41 11.39 -15.59
N GLY A 432 31.56 11.06 -14.62
CA GLY A 432 31.15 12.00 -13.56
C GLY A 432 32.33 12.45 -12.67
N PRO A 433 32.17 13.56 -11.92
CA PRO A 433 33.24 14.17 -11.10
C PRO A 433 33.35 13.43 -9.76
N PHE A 434 34.42 12.72 -9.42
CA PHE A 434 35.76 13.23 -9.14
C PHE A 434 36.39 14.09 -10.23
N GLY A 435 36.45 15.39 -9.98
CA GLY A 435 37.13 16.35 -10.86
C GLY A 435 37.53 17.59 -10.08
N GLY A 436 38.42 17.43 -9.12
CA GLY A 436 39.25 18.54 -8.65
C GLY A 436 40.07 19.08 -9.82
N PHE A 437 40.11 20.40 -9.97
CA PHE A 437 40.96 21.05 -10.96
C PHE A 437 42.44 20.76 -10.66
N MET A 438 43.07 19.89 -11.44
CA MET A 438 44.54 19.77 -11.50
C MET A 438 45.07 20.81 -12.51
N ASN A 439 45.66 21.89 -12.02
CA ASN A 439 46.41 22.84 -12.86
C ASN A 439 47.78 22.25 -13.22
N TYR A 440 48.06 22.08 -14.52
CA TYR A 440 49.36 21.69 -15.05
C TYR A 440 50.12 22.89 -15.62
N GLU A 441 51.42 23.00 -15.34
CA GLU A 441 52.35 23.94 -15.98
C GLU A 441 53.15 23.21 -17.06
N TRP A 442 53.23 23.78 -18.27
CA TRP A 442 53.94 23.20 -19.43
C TRP A 442 55.40 23.65 -19.45
N MET A 443 56.33 22.69 -19.59
CA MET A 443 57.76 22.97 -19.70
C MET A 443 58.32 22.40 -21.02
N GLN A 444 59.11 23.20 -21.75
CA GLN A 444 59.78 22.78 -22.99
C GLN A 444 61.17 22.22 -22.70
N MET A 445 61.46 21.02 -23.22
CA MET A 445 62.77 20.38 -23.16
C MET A 445 63.74 21.04 -24.18
N PRO A 446 65.07 20.94 -23.98
CA PRO A 446 66.08 21.50 -24.89
C PRO A 446 66.04 20.99 -26.34
N ASN A 447 65.27 19.94 -26.63
CA ASN A 447 65.03 19.38 -27.96
C ASN A 447 63.68 19.78 -28.60
N GLY A 448 62.91 20.67 -27.95
CA GLY A 448 61.68 21.26 -28.48
C GLY A 448 60.36 20.61 -28.06
N ALA A 449 60.36 19.51 -27.31
CA ALA A 449 59.13 18.83 -26.84
C ALA A 449 58.60 19.39 -25.50
N TRP A 450 57.28 19.40 -25.27
CA TRP A 450 56.62 19.93 -24.08
C TRP A 450 56.04 18.85 -23.15
N ILE A 451 56.15 19.01 -21.82
CA ILE A 451 55.60 18.08 -20.80
C ILE A 451 54.99 18.87 -19.62
N ALA A 452 53.94 18.33 -18.99
CA ALA A 452 53.13 18.96 -17.94
C ALA A 452 53.47 18.47 -16.51
N LYS A 453 53.57 19.37 -15.51
CA LYS A 453 53.67 19.04 -14.05
C LYS A 453 52.60 19.80 -13.22
N PRO A 454 52.00 19.22 -12.16
CA PRO A 454 51.03 19.91 -11.30
C PRO A 454 51.69 20.87 -10.29
N ARG A 455 51.03 22.00 -10.01
CA ARG A 455 51.49 23.06 -9.10
C ARG A 455 50.57 23.15 -7.86
N GLU A 456 51.12 23.01 -6.66
CA GLU A 456 50.39 23.23 -5.40
C GLU A 456 50.46 24.71 -4.98
N ALA A 457 49.31 25.40 -4.82
CA ALA A 457 49.12 26.44 -3.79
C ALA A 457 47.70 27.05 -3.73
N LYS A 458 47.24 27.10 -2.48
CA LYS A 458 46.30 27.99 -1.73
C LYS A 458 45.78 29.28 -2.40
N PHE A 459 44.51 29.60 -2.14
CA PHE A 459 43.99 30.97 -2.14
C PHE A 459 42.93 31.20 -1.03
N SER A 460 43.05 32.37 -0.38
CA SER A 460 42.12 32.98 0.58
C SER A 460 41.30 34.10 -0.08
N MET A 461 40.15 34.48 0.48
CA MET A 461 39.50 35.78 0.28
C MET A 461 38.52 36.13 1.42
N SER A 462 38.70 37.33 2.00
CA SER A 462 37.82 38.09 2.92
C SER A 462 36.91 39.04 2.12
N THR A 463 35.80 39.65 2.53
CA THR A 463 34.89 39.65 3.70
C THR A 463 33.68 40.49 3.27
N SER A 464 32.48 39.94 3.20
CA SER A 464 31.36 40.58 3.91
C SER A 464 31.61 40.34 5.41
N ARG A 465 31.05 41.08 6.37
CA ARG A 465 31.13 40.71 7.80
C ARG A 465 30.37 39.39 8.04
N GLY A 466 30.96 38.30 7.58
CA GLY A 466 30.71 36.95 7.97
C GLY A 466 31.66 36.67 9.12
N TYR A 467 31.15 36.00 10.12
CA TYR A 467 31.96 35.34 11.10
C TYR A 467 32.79 34.28 10.33
N ASP A 468 34.06 34.57 10.08
CA ASP A 468 34.88 33.78 9.14
C ASP A 468 35.63 32.64 9.86
N ASN A 469 35.75 32.72 11.18
CA ASN A 469 36.41 31.70 11.99
C ASN A 469 35.65 31.39 13.28
N VAL A 470 35.95 30.23 13.86
CA VAL A 470 35.28 29.71 15.06
C VAL A 470 35.49 30.60 16.27
N VAL A 471 36.59 31.37 16.31
CA VAL A 471 36.88 32.31 17.40
C VAL A 471 35.82 33.41 17.44
N ASP A 472 35.44 33.96 16.27
CA ASP A 472 34.40 34.99 16.16
C ASP A 472 33.01 34.46 16.58
N TYR A 473 32.71 33.18 16.30
CA TYR A 473 31.47 32.53 16.72
C TYR A 473 31.45 32.16 18.22
N PHE A 474 32.62 31.84 18.78
CA PHE A 474 32.74 31.36 20.14
C PHE A 474 32.80 32.50 21.16
N HIS A 475 33.55 33.57 20.86
CA HIS A 475 33.79 34.70 21.76
C HIS A 475 33.87 36.04 21.00
N ASN A 476 32.87 36.92 21.18
CA ASN A 476 32.83 38.26 20.56
C ASN A 476 33.59 39.29 21.43
N TYR A 477 34.90 39.48 21.30
CA TYR A 477 35.59 40.76 21.60
C TYR A 477 37.09 40.75 21.20
N GLU A 478 37.59 41.87 20.66
CA GLU A 478 39.00 42.13 20.34
C GLU A 478 39.87 42.30 21.61
N HIS A 479 41.09 41.76 21.62
CA HIS A 479 42.10 42.01 22.65
C HIS A 479 43.36 42.70 22.10
N SER A 480 43.98 43.52 22.97
CA SER A 480 45.20 44.28 22.69
C SER A 480 46.39 43.35 22.40
N PRO A 481 47.36 43.75 21.53
CA PRO A 481 48.56 42.96 21.21
C PRO A 481 49.44 42.60 22.41
N GLU A 482 49.18 43.17 23.59
CA GLU A 482 50.01 43.06 24.81
C GLU A 482 49.42 42.09 25.87
N GLY A 483 48.33 41.37 25.56
CA GLY A 483 48.10 40.05 26.17
C GLY A 483 47.54 39.97 27.59
N GLU A 484 46.91 41.00 28.16
CA GLU A 484 46.22 40.87 29.46
C GLU A 484 44.73 41.20 29.35
N ASN A 485 43.92 40.17 29.12
CA ASN A 485 42.54 39.98 29.59
C ASN A 485 42.11 38.55 29.24
N HIS A 486 41.81 37.73 30.24
CA HIS A 486 41.34 36.34 30.08
C HIS A 486 39.81 36.27 30.16
N CYS A 487 39.20 35.45 29.31
CA CYS A 487 37.76 35.21 29.35
C CYS A 487 37.48 33.88 30.07
N VAL A 488 36.53 33.90 31.01
CA VAL A 488 36.14 32.75 31.83
C VAL A 488 34.68 32.39 31.55
N GLY A 489 34.41 31.11 31.32
CA GLY A 489 33.07 30.58 31.07
C GLY A 489 32.14 30.71 32.29
N SER A 490 30.83 30.65 32.05
CA SER A 490 29.81 30.73 33.12
C SER A 490 29.92 29.59 34.15
N GLU A 491 29.36 29.75 35.35
CA GLU A 491 29.38 28.73 36.44
C GLU A 491 28.89 27.32 36.00
N SER A 492 28.03 27.24 34.98
CA SER A 492 27.49 25.97 34.47
C SER A 492 28.40 25.24 33.46
N ASN A 493 29.42 25.91 32.92
CA ASN A 493 30.47 25.35 32.06
C ASN A 493 31.72 26.27 32.14
N PRO A 494 32.52 26.17 33.22
CA PRO A 494 33.63 27.09 33.46
C PRO A 494 34.87 26.65 32.66
N TYR A 495 35.21 27.42 31.63
CA TYR A 495 36.46 27.27 30.88
C TYR A 495 37.29 28.55 30.99
N GLU A 496 38.60 28.49 30.74
CA GLU A 496 39.48 29.66 30.68
C GLU A 496 40.17 29.70 29.31
N ILE A 497 40.37 30.90 28.77
CA ILE A 497 41.11 31.12 27.52
C ILE A 497 42.37 31.93 27.81
N SER A 498 43.52 31.42 27.38
CA SER A 498 44.84 32.05 27.51
C SER A 498 45.54 32.19 26.15
N HIS A 499 46.64 32.94 26.09
CA HIS A 499 47.46 33.09 24.88
C HIS A 499 48.77 32.33 25.00
N LEU A 500 49.08 31.52 23.99
CA LEU A 500 50.38 30.84 23.85
C LEU A 500 50.90 31.07 22.43
N ASP A 501 52.05 31.73 22.30
CA ASP A 501 52.74 32.02 21.02
C ASP A 501 51.82 32.60 19.93
N GLY A 502 50.96 33.55 20.30
CA GLY A 502 50.03 34.23 19.38
C GLY A 502 48.76 33.44 19.06
N LYS A 503 48.51 32.30 19.74
CA LYS A 503 47.30 31.48 19.58
C LYS A 503 46.45 31.47 20.85
N HIS A 504 45.14 31.33 20.69
CA HIS A 504 44.19 31.20 21.79
C HIS A 504 44.06 29.74 22.23
N VAL A 505 44.30 29.48 23.52
CA VAL A 505 44.24 28.15 24.14
C VAL A 505 43.08 28.12 25.13
N ILE A 506 42.13 27.20 24.94
CA ILE A 506 40.99 26.97 25.83
C ILE A 506 41.24 25.75 26.72
N SER A 507 40.88 25.84 28.01
CA SER A 507 41.20 24.80 29.00
C SER A 507 40.37 23.50 28.87
N LEU A 508 39.23 23.54 28.16
CA LEU A 508 38.29 22.42 28.04
C LEU A 508 38.12 21.96 26.59
N LYS A 509 37.97 20.64 26.41
CA LYS A 509 37.78 20.01 25.09
C LYS A 509 36.38 20.23 24.50
N TYR A 510 35.39 20.42 25.37
CA TYR A 510 34.02 20.77 25.00
C TYR A 510 33.61 22.00 25.81
N ALA A 511 33.20 23.06 25.13
CA ALA A 511 32.80 24.29 25.81
C ALA A 511 31.66 25.00 25.07
N ARG A 512 30.92 25.84 25.79
CA ARG A 512 29.75 26.54 25.27
C ARG A 512 30.06 28.03 25.03
N GLY A 513 29.98 28.47 23.78
CA GLY A 513 30.23 29.85 23.34
C GLY A 513 28.97 30.58 22.86
N HIS A 514 29.11 31.82 22.39
CA HIS A 514 27.97 32.70 22.02
C HIS A 514 27.19 32.29 20.76
N GLY A 515 27.79 31.53 19.84
CA GLY A 515 27.15 31.00 18.64
C GLY A 515 26.64 32.05 17.64
N VAL A 516 25.97 31.60 16.58
CA VAL A 516 25.43 32.48 15.53
C VAL A 516 24.24 33.29 16.05
N GLY A 517 24.26 34.62 15.87
CA GLY A 517 23.16 35.49 16.28
C GLY A 517 23.00 35.62 17.80
N ASN A 518 24.09 35.43 18.56
CA ASN A 518 24.13 35.56 20.03
C ASN A 518 23.32 34.46 20.78
N ARG A 519 23.12 33.29 20.16
CA ARG A 519 22.47 32.11 20.76
C ARG A 519 23.51 31.09 21.23
N PRO A 520 23.59 30.75 22.53
CA PRO A 520 24.70 29.96 23.03
C PRO A 520 24.74 28.53 22.47
N GLN A 521 25.86 28.16 21.83
CA GLN A 521 26.08 26.91 21.11
C GLN A 521 27.30 26.14 21.67
N TRP A 522 27.27 24.81 21.61
CA TRP A 522 28.37 23.96 22.06
C TRP A 522 29.40 23.74 20.97
N PHE A 523 30.67 23.67 21.36
CA PHE A 523 31.79 23.47 20.44
C PHE A 523 32.74 22.39 20.97
N TYR A 524 33.34 21.65 20.04
CA TYR A 524 34.37 20.64 20.29
C TYR A 524 35.72 21.09 19.74
N PHE A 525 36.78 21.02 20.56
CA PHE A 525 38.14 21.48 20.22
C PHE A 525 39.10 20.29 20.07
N PRO A 526 39.37 19.83 18.83
CA PRO A 526 40.16 18.62 18.58
C PRO A 526 41.67 18.82 18.72
N ARG A 527 42.20 20.04 18.52
CA ARG A 527 43.66 20.26 18.49
C ARG A 527 44.19 20.63 19.87
N VAL A 528 45.22 19.92 20.31
CA VAL A 528 45.93 20.14 21.58
C VAL A 528 47.05 21.17 21.39
N LEU A 529 47.18 22.09 22.35
CA LEU A 529 48.33 22.97 22.52
C LEU A 529 48.88 22.85 23.94
N ASP A 530 50.07 23.38 24.17
CA ASP A 530 50.70 23.26 25.49
C ASP A 530 49.82 23.95 26.55
N GLY A 531 49.37 23.20 27.55
CA GLY A 531 48.44 23.68 28.58
C GLY A 531 46.94 23.69 28.24
N GLY A 532 46.49 23.29 27.03
CA GLY A 532 45.06 23.23 26.70
C GLY A 532 44.72 22.82 25.26
N PHE A 533 43.64 23.33 24.69
CA PHE A 533 43.18 23.05 23.32
C PHE A 533 43.18 24.33 22.47
N GLU A 534 43.51 24.25 21.18
CA GLU A 534 43.52 25.41 20.28
C GLU A 534 42.08 25.83 19.94
N LEU A 535 41.73 27.07 20.27
CA LEU A 535 40.36 27.58 20.10
C LEU A 535 39.93 27.63 18.62
N GLU A 536 40.84 28.01 17.71
CA GLU A 536 40.56 28.05 16.26
C GLU A 536 40.23 26.68 15.67
N SER A 537 40.61 25.58 16.34
CA SER A 537 40.28 24.23 15.89
C SER A 537 38.83 23.83 16.16
N GLY A 538 38.08 24.65 16.90
CA GLY A 538 36.75 24.33 17.39
C GLY A 538 35.76 24.04 16.27
N GLN A 539 34.82 23.14 16.53
CA GLN A 539 33.72 22.81 15.61
C GLN A 539 32.39 22.94 16.34
N PRO A 540 31.38 23.62 15.77
CA PRO A 540 30.07 23.73 16.39
C PRO A 540 29.38 22.35 16.44
N LEU A 541 28.65 22.11 17.51
CA LEU A 541 27.81 20.93 17.69
C LEU A 541 26.34 21.35 17.57
N ASP A 542 25.56 20.53 16.85
CA ASP A 542 24.12 20.74 16.69
C ASP A 542 23.33 20.32 17.94
N ASP A 543 23.88 19.40 18.74
CA ASP A 543 23.29 18.91 19.98
C ASP A 543 24.19 19.11 21.20
N VAL A 544 23.57 19.13 22.39
CA VAL A 544 24.29 19.27 23.66
C VAL A 544 25.08 17.98 23.93
N PRO A 545 26.41 18.04 24.14
CA PRO A 545 27.21 16.85 24.46
C PRO A 545 26.72 16.19 25.75
N ALA A 546 27.04 14.92 25.98
CA ALA A 546 26.64 14.24 27.21
C ALA A 546 27.28 14.92 28.45
N LYS A 547 26.54 15.05 29.57
CA LYS A 547 26.99 15.77 30.78
C LYS A 547 28.38 15.36 31.32
N GLY A 548 28.79 14.11 31.12
CA GLY A 548 30.11 13.61 31.52
C GLY A 548 31.28 14.14 30.70
N LEU A 549 31.02 14.78 29.54
CA LEU A 549 32.02 15.33 28.64
C LEU A 549 32.25 16.83 28.83
N TRP A 550 31.44 17.49 29.67
CA TRP A 550 31.42 18.96 29.78
C TRP A 550 32.67 19.54 30.45
N ASN A 551 33.54 18.72 31.06
CA ASN A 551 34.68 19.13 31.89
C ASN A 551 35.99 18.42 31.51
N VAL A 552 36.15 17.97 30.26
CA VAL A 552 37.35 17.23 29.83
C VAL A 552 38.54 18.19 29.66
N THR A 553 39.56 18.06 30.52
CA THR A 553 40.78 18.90 30.51
C THR A 553 41.93 18.23 29.75
N ILE A 554 42.98 19.00 29.42
CA ILE A 554 44.15 18.45 28.74
C ILE A 554 44.92 17.42 29.57
N GLU A 555 44.92 17.57 30.90
CA GLU A 555 45.57 16.62 31.82
C GLU A 555 44.89 15.24 31.79
N GLN A 556 43.57 15.21 31.61
CA GLN A 556 42.84 13.96 31.43
C GLN A 556 43.11 13.31 30.07
N VAL A 557 43.44 14.11 29.05
CA VAL A 557 43.82 13.62 27.71
C VAL A 557 45.28 13.16 27.68
N SER A 558 46.19 13.83 28.40
CA SER A 558 47.63 13.54 28.43
C SER A 558 48.02 12.37 29.33
N GLN A 559 47.15 11.97 30.27
CA GLN A 559 47.30 10.77 31.11
C GLN A 559 47.14 9.43 30.36
N GLY A 560 47.13 9.45 29.02
CA GLY A 560 47.36 8.24 28.24
C GLY A 560 46.26 7.20 28.34
N GLN A 561 45.00 7.61 28.50
CA GLN A 561 43.89 6.77 28.03
C GLN A 561 43.92 6.76 26.49
N GLN A 562 44.78 5.92 25.93
CA GLN A 562 44.65 5.46 24.56
C GLN A 562 43.27 4.80 24.41
N PHE A 563 42.34 5.45 23.73
CA PHE A 563 41.20 4.76 23.13
C PHE A 563 41.66 4.18 21.80
N VAL A 564 42.12 2.93 21.84
CA VAL A 564 42.18 2.05 20.67
C VAL A 564 40.73 1.88 20.19
N SER A 565 40.45 2.19 18.93
CA SER A 565 39.08 2.18 18.40
C SER A 565 38.59 0.75 18.09
N ASP A 566 38.26 -0.01 19.13
CA ASP A 566 37.57 -1.32 19.02
C ASP A 566 36.05 -1.16 18.83
N ARG A 567 35.61 -0.34 17.86
CA ARG A 567 34.18 -0.06 17.61
C ARG A 567 33.62 -0.78 16.37
N SER A 568 34.02 -2.04 16.14
CA SER A 568 33.36 -2.85 15.11
C SER A 568 31.95 -3.24 15.54
N CYS A 569 30.95 -2.98 14.71
CA CYS A 569 29.56 -3.26 15.02
C CYS A 569 28.94 -4.27 14.07
N MET A 570 28.22 -5.24 14.63
CA MET A 570 27.47 -6.24 13.86
C MET A 570 26.23 -6.70 14.60
N VAL A 571 25.27 -7.22 13.85
CA VAL A 571 24.17 -8.02 14.40
C VAL A 571 24.48 -9.48 14.14
N ALA A 572 24.51 -10.29 15.19
CA ALA A 572 24.93 -11.68 15.11
C ALA A 572 24.09 -12.59 16.01
N ILE A 573 23.99 -13.87 15.63
CA ILE A 573 23.41 -14.91 16.49
C ILE A 573 24.53 -15.53 17.32
N PRO A 574 24.48 -15.45 18.66
CA PRO A 574 25.44 -16.14 19.51
C PRO A 574 25.21 -17.66 19.44
N ILE A 575 26.29 -18.44 19.59
CA ILE A 575 26.20 -19.90 19.69
C ILE A 575 26.05 -20.30 21.15
N GLU A 576 25.14 -21.24 21.42
CA GLU A 576 24.94 -21.78 22.78
C GLU A 576 26.25 -22.35 23.35
N PRO A 577 26.62 -22.06 24.62
CA PRO A 577 27.92 -22.40 25.19
C PRO A 577 28.31 -23.88 25.08
N ASP A 578 27.33 -24.78 25.23
CA ASP A 578 27.51 -26.24 25.11
C ASP A 578 27.79 -26.68 23.67
N LEU A 579 27.26 -25.96 22.69
CA LEU A 579 27.55 -26.20 21.27
C LEU A 579 28.89 -25.56 20.89
N ALA A 580 29.17 -24.33 21.33
CA ALA A 580 30.42 -23.64 21.07
C ALA A 580 31.63 -24.42 21.63
N SER A 581 31.49 -25.01 22.82
CA SER A 581 32.53 -25.85 23.43
C SER A 581 32.80 -27.15 22.64
N ARG A 582 31.79 -27.69 21.95
CA ARG A 582 31.93 -28.88 21.08
C ARG A 582 32.49 -28.55 19.69
N LEU A 583 32.28 -27.32 19.24
CA LEU A 583 32.81 -26.79 17.97
C LEU A 583 34.22 -26.22 18.10
N ALA A 584 34.68 -25.95 19.34
CA ALA A 584 36.02 -25.46 19.61
C ALA A 584 37.09 -26.43 19.11
N VAL A 585 38.02 -25.90 18.31
CA VAL A 585 39.18 -26.62 17.79
C VAL A 585 40.46 -26.06 18.41
N GLU A 586 41.48 -26.89 18.55
CA GLU A 586 42.75 -26.48 19.16
C GLU A 586 43.41 -25.32 18.37
N GLY A 587 43.67 -24.21 19.06
CA GLY A 587 44.15 -22.96 18.46
C GLY A 587 43.11 -22.21 17.61
N GLY A 588 41.81 -22.52 17.75
CA GLY A 588 40.69 -21.81 17.13
C GLY A 588 40.18 -20.62 17.94
N LEU A 589 39.07 -20.03 17.48
CA LEU A 589 38.35 -18.97 18.20
C LEU A 589 37.85 -19.47 19.54
N ALA A 590 37.82 -18.58 20.54
CA ALA A 590 37.23 -18.91 21.83
C ALA A 590 35.72 -19.20 21.65
N PRO A 591 35.14 -20.13 22.43
CA PRO A 591 33.71 -20.46 22.34
C PRO A 591 32.79 -19.23 22.42
N ASP A 592 33.11 -18.26 23.28
CA ASP A 592 32.32 -17.04 23.48
C ASP A 592 32.37 -16.07 22.28
N ASP A 593 33.35 -16.24 21.38
CA ASP A 593 33.50 -15.44 20.17
C ASP A 593 32.85 -16.09 18.93
N MET A 594 32.34 -17.31 19.05
CA MET A 594 31.66 -18.01 17.95
C MET A 594 30.25 -17.46 17.74
N HIS A 595 29.94 -17.06 16.50
CA HIS A 595 28.65 -16.48 16.15
C HIS A 595 28.32 -16.69 14.66
N ILE A 596 27.05 -16.50 14.30
CA ILE A 596 26.62 -16.32 12.90
C ILE A 596 26.38 -14.84 12.66
N THR A 597 27.19 -14.20 11.82
CA THR A 597 27.00 -12.79 11.45
C THR A 597 25.77 -12.66 10.56
N LEU A 598 24.85 -11.74 10.89
CA LEU A 598 23.68 -11.42 10.06
C LEU A 598 23.95 -10.17 9.21
N THR A 599 24.39 -9.09 9.84
CA THR A 599 24.80 -7.85 9.19
C THR A 599 26.04 -7.28 9.87
N TYR A 600 27.00 -6.80 9.07
CA TYR A 600 28.22 -6.18 9.56
C TYR A 600 28.25 -4.70 9.15
N HIS A 601 28.36 -3.80 10.12
CA HIS A 601 28.19 -2.35 9.95
C HIS A 601 29.52 -1.57 10.01
N GLY A 602 30.66 -2.25 9.91
CA GLY A 602 31.98 -1.62 9.83
C GLY A 602 32.69 -1.40 11.17
N LYS A 603 33.88 -0.76 11.12
CA LYS A 603 34.83 -0.59 12.25
C LYS A 603 34.71 0.76 12.98
N GLU A 604 33.92 1.71 12.47
CA GLU A 604 33.80 3.07 12.98
C GLU A 604 32.33 3.49 13.09
N MET A 605 31.60 2.98 14.08
CA MET A 605 30.20 3.38 14.35
C MET A 605 30.07 4.32 15.54
N ASP A 606 29.22 5.35 15.40
CA ASP A 606 28.87 6.24 16.50
C ASP A 606 27.77 5.65 17.41
N ASP A 607 27.69 6.15 18.65
CA ASP A 607 26.76 5.62 19.68
C ASP A 607 25.28 5.82 19.32
N SER A 608 24.94 6.83 18.51
CA SER A 608 23.57 7.10 18.07
C SER A 608 23.13 6.07 17.02
N GLN A 609 24.03 5.73 16.10
CA GLN A 609 23.80 4.69 15.10
C GLN A 609 23.69 3.31 15.78
N VAL A 610 24.56 2.98 16.74
CA VAL A 610 24.48 1.71 17.50
C VAL A 610 23.16 1.62 18.29
N ALA A 611 22.73 2.70 18.94
CA ALA A 611 21.44 2.74 19.63
C ALA A 611 20.25 2.59 18.67
N THR A 612 20.38 3.08 17.43
CA THR A 612 19.35 2.92 16.39
C THR A 612 19.32 1.49 15.85
N ILE A 613 20.47 0.87 15.58
CA ILE A 613 20.56 -0.56 15.24
C ILE A 613 19.95 -1.41 16.35
N ALA A 614 20.26 -1.14 17.62
CA ALA A 614 19.71 -1.86 18.76
C ALA A 614 18.17 -1.76 18.84
N ARG A 615 17.61 -0.56 18.68
CA ARG A 615 16.14 -0.35 18.68
C ARG A 615 15.45 -1.07 17.52
N LEU A 616 16.01 -0.98 16.33
CA LEU A 616 15.43 -1.62 15.14
C LEU A 616 15.57 -3.14 15.20
N THR A 617 16.72 -3.64 15.68
CA THR A 617 16.93 -5.08 15.90
C THR A 617 15.92 -5.61 16.92
N LYS A 618 15.73 -4.91 18.04
CA LYS A 618 14.71 -5.25 19.04
C LYS A 618 13.31 -5.33 18.45
N ALA A 619 12.91 -4.35 17.63
CA ALA A 619 11.60 -4.35 16.98
C ALA A 619 11.40 -5.56 16.05
N VAL A 620 12.44 -5.94 15.28
CA VAL A 620 12.37 -7.13 14.43
C VAL A 620 12.34 -8.42 15.26
N CYS A 621 13.06 -8.45 16.39
CA CYS A 621 13.06 -9.60 17.31
C CYS A 621 11.72 -9.82 18.00
N ASP A 622 11.02 -8.75 18.37
CA ASP A 622 9.70 -8.83 19.02
C ASP A 622 8.66 -9.54 18.12
N ASP A 623 8.80 -9.38 16.80
CA ASP A 623 7.95 -9.98 15.77
C ASP A 623 8.60 -11.22 15.10
N THR A 624 9.50 -11.91 15.80
CA THR A 624 10.17 -13.13 15.29
C THR A 624 9.98 -14.27 16.27
N THR A 625 9.60 -15.45 15.76
CA THR A 625 9.55 -16.70 16.54
C THR A 625 10.89 -17.43 16.47
N PRO A 626 11.32 -18.10 17.56
CA PRO A 626 12.52 -18.94 17.54
C PRO A 626 12.53 -19.97 16.41
N PHE A 627 13.68 -20.12 15.77
CA PHE A 627 13.87 -21.04 14.64
C PHE A 627 15.11 -21.91 14.84
N ARG A 628 15.08 -23.13 14.29
CA ARG A 628 16.23 -24.03 14.37
C ARG A 628 17.26 -23.74 13.28
N VAL A 629 18.53 -23.89 13.63
CA VAL A 629 19.67 -23.84 12.71
C VAL A 629 20.40 -25.16 12.74
N ILE A 630 20.76 -25.68 11.56
CA ILE A 630 21.51 -26.91 11.39
C ILE A 630 22.91 -26.57 10.89
N GLY A 631 23.94 -26.95 11.64
CA GLY A 631 25.33 -26.93 11.22
C GLY A 631 25.64 -28.08 10.28
N LEU A 632 26.21 -27.78 9.12
CA LEU A 632 26.64 -28.75 8.11
C LEU A 632 28.09 -29.18 8.33
N LYS A 633 28.73 -29.72 7.29
CA LYS A 633 30.14 -30.08 7.32
C LYS A 633 31.01 -28.83 7.37
N ALA A 634 32.06 -28.87 8.17
CA ALA A 634 33.10 -27.86 8.13
C ALA A 634 33.77 -27.80 6.75
N THR A 635 34.03 -26.59 6.30
CA THR A 635 34.67 -26.28 5.04
C THR A 635 35.58 -25.07 5.23
N THR A 636 36.35 -24.72 4.21
CA THR A 636 37.10 -23.47 4.18
C THR A 636 36.47 -22.48 3.21
N PHE A 637 36.67 -21.20 3.50
CA PHE A 637 36.40 -20.10 2.57
C PHE A 637 37.68 -19.56 1.95
N PRO A 638 37.59 -18.75 0.88
CA PRO A 638 38.74 -18.07 0.30
C PRO A 638 39.53 -17.28 1.34
N VAL A 639 40.82 -17.07 1.06
CA VAL A 639 41.74 -16.31 1.92
C VAL A 639 41.15 -14.92 2.20
N ASN A 640 41.10 -14.54 3.48
CA ASN A 640 40.61 -13.23 3.90
C ASN A 640 41.65 -12.12 3.67
N ASP A 641 41.26 -10.87 3.93
CA ASP A 641 42.12 -9.68 3.73
C ASP A 641 43.41 -9.70 4.56
N ASP A 642 43.47 -10.54 5.61
CA ASP A 642 44.63 -10.73 6.49
C ASP A 642 45.53 -11.91 6.04
N GLY A 643 45.25 -12.55 4.90
CA GLY A 643 46.06 -13.64 4.35
C GLY A 643 45.83 -15.01 5.00
N LEU A 644 44.72 -15.20 5.72
CA LEU A 644 44.37 -16.44 6.42
C LEU A 644 43.15 -17.12 5.78
N VAL A 645 43.10 -18.45 5.86
CA VAL A 645 41.99 -19.27 5.33
C VAL A 645 40.95 -19.49 6.43
N PRO A 646 39.73 -18.92 6.34
CA PRO A 646 38.71 -19.15 7.35
C PRO A 646 38.21 -20.59 7.28
N TYR A 647 38.34 -21.32 8.39
CA TYR A 647 37.73 -22.63 8.59
C TYR A 647 36.40 -22.45 9.29
N VAL A 648 35.32 -22.82 8.59
CA VAL A 648 33.94 -22.46 8.94
C VAL A 648 33.03 -23.68 8.93
N VAL A 649 31.95 -23.61 9.69
CA VAL A 649 30.82 -24.53 9.61
C VAL A 649 29.70 -23.80 8.88
N ALA A 650 29.36 -24.24 7.67
CA ALA A 650 28.20 -23.72 6.97
C ALA A 650 26.93 -24.10 7.72
N VAL A 651 25.95 -23.20 7.78
CA VAL A 651 24.69 -23.46 8.49
C VAL A 651 23.50 -23.33 7.56
N GLN A 652 22.42 -24.07 7.84
CA GLN A 652 21.18 -24.00 7.07
C GLN A 652 19.99 -23.79 7.99
N SER A 653 19.15 -22.82 7.63
CA SER A 653 17.85 -22.60 8.24
C SER A 653 17.00 -21.69 7.34
N PRO A 654 15.79 -22.12 6.96
CA PRO A 654 14.83 -21.24 6.29
C PRO A 654 14.50 -19.98 7.12
N GLY A 655 14.36 -20.14 8.45
CA GLY A 655 14.07 -19.02 9.36
C GLY A 655 15.20 -18.00 9.47
N LEU A 656 16.46 -18.44 9.38
CA LEU A 656 17.63 -17.55 9.37
C LEU A 656 17.65 -16.63 8.15
N MET A 657 17.36 -17.17 6.96
CA MET A 657 17.36 -16.41 5.70
C MET A 657 16.24 -15.37 5.69
N GLU A 658 15.04 -15.75 6.13
CA GLU A 658 13.90 -14.86 6.24
C GLU A 658 14.14 -13.75 7.28
N PHE A 659 14.66 -14.11 8.45
CA PHE A 659 14.99 -13.16 9.52
C PHE A 659 16.03 -12.13 9.07
N ARG A 660 17.12 -12.59 8.42
CA ARG A 660 18.13 -11.67 7.88
C ARG A 660 17.56 -10.76 6.80
N ALA A 661 16.72 -11.26 5.90
CA ALA A 661 16.11 -10.44 4.84
C ALA A 661 15.24 -9.32 5.44
N ARG A 662 14.50 -9.61 6.53
CA ARG A 662 13.74 -8.60 7.28
C ARG A 662 14.65 -7.57 7.94
N LEU A 663 15.72 -8.00 8.65
CA LEU A 663 16.69 -7.08 9.26
C LEU A 663 17.36 -6.17 8.23
N ALA A 664 17.83 -6.75 7.12
CA ALA A 664 18.46 -6.03 6.01
C ALA A 664 17.52 -4.95 5.45
N LYS A 665 16.26 -5.29 5.18
CA LYS A 665 15.25 -4.34 4.70
C LYS A 665 14.98 -3.22 5.72
N THR A 666 14.91 -3.55 7.01
CA THR A 666 14.71 -2.55 8.07
C THR A 666 15.89 -1.57 8.15
N PHE A 667 17.12 -2.05 8.02
CA PHE A 667 18.30 -1.18 8.00
C PHE A 667 18.42 -0.36 6.73
N ASP A 668 18.07 -0.91 5.56
CA ASP A 668 18.04 -0.16 4.29
C ASP A 668 17.00 0.99 4.35
N ILE A 669 15.82 0.77 4.94
CA ILE A 669 14.80 1.83 5.16
C ILE A 669 15.30 2.92 6.10
N ALA A 670 16.06 2.53 7.13
CA ALA A 670 16.64 3.46 8.12
C ALA A 670 17.93 4.14 7.64
N ASN A 671 18.36 3.90 6.39
CA ASN A 671 19.60 4.39 5.81
C ASN A 671 20.86 4.04 6.65
N LEU A 672 20.87 2.85 7.25
CA LEU A 672 21.99 2.30 8.01
C LEU A 672 22.81 1.35 7.13
N GLU A 673 24.04 1.76 6.76
CA GLU A 673 24.91 0.97 5.90
C GLU A 673 25.40 -0.33 6.57
N TYR A 674 25.47 -1.42 5.80
CA TYR A 674 26.09 -2.68 6.17
C TYR A 674 26.77 -3.30 4.95
N SER A 675 27.79 -4.15 5.15
CA SER A 675 28.56 -4.76 4.06
C SER A 675 27.69 -5.67 3.18
N LYS A 676 27.81 -5.45 1.86
CA LYS A 676 27.15 -6.20 0.78
C LYS A 676 28.18 -6.83 -0.18
N ASP A 677 29.44 -6.86 0.22
CA ASP A 677 30.59 -7.15 -0.66
C ASP A 677 30.64 -8.61 -1.15
N TYR A 678 29.91 -9.50 -0.48
CA TYR A 678 29.80 -10.91 -0.84
C TYR A 678 28.35 -11.41 -0.73
N GLU A 679 28.01 -12.40 -1.56
CA GLU A 679 26.75 -13.13 -1.42
C GLU A 679 26.68 -13.77 -0.02
N TYR A 680 25.58 -13.52 0.69
CA TYR A 680 25.48 -13.92 2.09
C TYR A 680 25.41 -15.45 2.22
N GLN A 681 26.47 -16.03 2.77
CA GLN A 681 26.53 -17.44 3.12
C GLN A 681 26.55 -17.57 4.64
N PRO A 682 25.51 -18.10 5.30
CA PRO A 682 25.48 -18.19 6.75
C PRO A 682 26.46 -19.27 7.23
N HIS A 683 27.33 -18.92 8.17
CA HIS A 683 28.37 -19.80 8.70
C HIS A 683 28.78 -19.41 10.11
N VAL A 684 29.45 -20.35 10.81
CA VAL A 684 30.17 -20.11 12.07
C VAL A 684 31.66 -20.28 11.80
N THR A 685 32.47 -19.27 12.10
CA THR A 685 33.92 -19.38 11.98
C THR A 685 34.50 -20.12 13.19
N LEU A 686 35.34 -21.12 12.95
CA LEU A 686 35.99 -21.91 13.99
C LEU A 686 37.44 -21.53 14.21
N LYS A 687 38.19 -21.32 13.12
CA LYS A 687 39.63 -21.01 13.16
C LYS A 687 40.06 -20.32 11.87
N TYR A 688 41.05 -19.46 11.95
CA TYR A 688 41.75 -18.93 10.78
C TYR A 688 43.05 -19.71 10.59
N LEU A 689 43.14 -20.48 9.51
CA LEU A 689 44.26 -21.38 9.20
C LEU A 689 45.30 -20.68 8.34
N LYS A 690 46.57 -21.12 8.45
CA LYS A 690 47.59 -20.78 7.45
C LYS A 690 47.45 -21.68 6.23
N GLU A 691 47.79 -21.17 5.06
CA GLU A 691 47.66 -21.91 3.79
C GLU A 691 48.45 -23.24 3.84
N GLY A 692 47.74 -24.37 3.74
CA GLY A 692 48.31 -25.72 3.81
C GLY A 692 48.28 -26.41 5.20
N GLU A 693 47.72 -25.77 6.24
CA GLU A 693 47.51 -26.39 7.56
C GLU A 693 46.43 -27.50 7.50
N GLU A 694 46.67 -28.65 8.14
CA GLU A 694 45.72 -29.77 8.14
C GLU A 694 44.39 -29.39 8.83
N LEU A 695 43.27 -29.79 8.23
CA LEU A 695 41.94 -29.45 8.71
C LEU A 695 41.61 -30.22 9.99
N PRO A 696 41.29 -29.55 11.11
CA PRO A 696 40.88 -30.21 12.34
C PRO A 696 39.59 -31.03 12.13
N GLU A 697 39.59 -32.29 12.55
CA GLU A 697 38.44 -33.17 12.41
C GLU A 697 37.37 -32.81 13.47
N ILE A 698 36.18 -32.40 13.03
CA ILE A 698 35.05 -32.13 13.93
C ILE A 698 33.92 -33.15 13.71
N SER A 699 33.23 -33.55 14.79
CA SER A 699 32.09 -34.48 14.71
C SER A 699 30.89 -33.88 13.95
N PRO A 700 30.09 -34.69 13.22
CA PRO A 700 29.12 -34.21 12.25
C PRO A 700 27.75 -33.80 12.85
N GLN A 701 27.18 -32.77 12.22
CA GLN A 701 25.81 -32.24 12.29
C GLN A 701 25.24 -31.94 13.68
N TYR A 702 25.05 -30.65 13.94
CA TYR A 702 24.42 -30.14 15.15
C TYR A 702 23.20 -29.34 14.76
N ASP A 703 22.10 -29.46 15.51
CA ASP A 703 20.97 -28.56 15.41
C ASP A 703 20.76 -27.85 16.74
N TRP A 704 20.42 -26.56 16.68
CA TRP A 704 20.10 -25.78 17.87
C TRP A 704 18.98 -24.79 17.59
N LEU A 705 18.29 -24.39 18.66
CA LEU A 705 17.26 -23.37 18.61
C LEU A 705 17.92 -22.00 18.75
N VAL A 706 17.62 -21.10 17.82
CA VAL A 706 17.97 -19.68 17.94
C VAL A 706 16.76 -18.97 18.53
N ASP A 707 16.89 -18.55 19.78
CA ASP A 707 15.85 -17.82 20.53
C ASP A 707 16.20 -16.33 20.75
N ARG A 708 17.40 -15.91 20.33
CA ARG A 708 17.92 -14.55 20.53
C ARG A 708 18.96 -14.18 19.49
N VAL A 709 19.15 -12.88 19.31
CA VAL A 709 20.26 -12.29 18.55
C VAL A 709 20.95 -11.22 19.38
N ALA A 710 22.20 -10.89 19.08
CA ALA A 710 22.94 -9.86 19.76
C ALA A 710 23.36 -8.75 18.80
N VAL A 711 23.26 -7.51 19.27
CA VAL A 711 24.02 -6.40 18.69
C VAL A 711 25.38 -6.37 19.38
N CYS A 712 26.43 -6.42 18.59
CA CYS A 712 27.82 -6.52 19.03
C CYS A 712 28.52 -5.19 18.75
N LEU A 713 29.27 -4.64 19.71
CA LEU A 713 30.17 -3.51 19.52
C LEU A 713 31.50 -3.81 20.22
N GLY A 714 32.54 -4.13 19.45
CA GLY A 714 33.83 -4.60 20.01
C GLY A 714 33.62 -5.88 20.82
N GLU A 715 33.91 -5.86 22.12
CA GLU A 715 33.63 -6.96 23.07
C GLU A 715 32.22 -6.89 23.69
N LYS A 716 31.50 -5.77 23.54
CA LYS A 716 30.16 -5.60 24.14
C LYS A 716 29.12 -6.35 23.31
N ARG A 717 28.17 -7.01 23.99
CA ARG A 717 27.06 -7.75 23.39
C ARG A 717 25.76 -7.35 24.08
N TRP A 718 24.75 -6.96 23.31
CA TRP A 718 23.39 -6.68 23.79
C TRP A 718 22.42 -7.71 23.19
N PRO A 719 22.02 -8.74 23.94
CA PRO A 719 21.12 -9.76 23.45
C PRO A 719 19.66 -9.29 23.44
N PHE A 720 18.94 -9.67 22.41
CA PHE A 720 17.52 -9.46 22.21
C PHE A 720 16.85 -10.81 21.97
N ALA A 721 16.00 -11.22 22.90
CA ALA A 721 15.21 -12.43 22.77
C ALA A 721 14.04 -12.23 21.81
N PHE A 722 13.64 -13.31 21.17
CA PHE A 722 12.42 -13.41 20.38
C PHE A 722 11.18 -13.51 21.29
N GLY A 723 10.02 -13.01 20.85
CA GLY A 723 8.78 -12.96 21.64
C GLY A 723 8.22 -14.35 22.03
N ALA A 724 7.63 -14.46 23.25
CA ALA A 724 7.38 -15.63 24.12
C ALA A 724 6.72 -16.91 23.50
N SER A 725 6.97 -18.16 23.93
CA SER A 725 7.91 -18.81 24.88
C SER A 725 7.96 -20.34 24.64
N TYR A 726 9.16 -20.94 24.55
CA TYR A 726 9.38 -22.40 24.58
C TYR A 726 9.68 -22.84 26.02
N ALA A 727 8.93 -23.81 26.55
CA ALA A 727 9.26 -24.47 27.82
C ALA A 727 10.28 -25.58 27.58
N GLN A 728 11.45 -25.48 28.22
CA GLN A 728 12.55 -26.45 28.09
C GLN A 728 12.26 -27.79 28.79
N PRO A 729 12.66 -28.94 28.22
CA PRO A 729 12.88 -30.17 28.96
C PRO A 729 14.36 -30.31 29.43
N ASP A 730 14.51 -31.01 30.54
CA ASP A 730 15.71 -31.26 31.36
C ASP A 730 16.97 -31.74 30.57
N PRO A 731 18.20 -31.29 30.91
CA PRO A 731 19.44 -31.73 30.29
C PRO A 731 19.95 -33.00 30.99
N GLY A 732 19.54 -34.16 30.48
CA GLY A 732 20.03 -35.45 30.92
C GLY A 732 19.89 -36.49 29.82
N ASP A 733 21.03 -36.95 29.32
CA ASP A 733 21.22 -38.14 28.48
C ASP A 733 20.70 -38.11 27.03
N VAL A 734 21.51 -37.58 26.09
CA VAL A 734 21.64 -38.20 24.76
C VAL A 734 23.10 -38.16 24.26
N HIS A 735 23.66 -39.35 24.13
CA HIS A 735 24.93 -39.65 23.48
C HIS A 735 24.73 -39.64 21.95
N ILE A 736 25.52 -38.89 21.19
CA ILE A 736 25.51 -38.91 19.72
C ILE A 736 26.54 -39.92 19.20
N PRO A 737 26.18 -40.92 18.37
CA PRO A 737 27.14 -41.62 17.51
C PRO A 737 27.21 -41.00 16.11
N THR A 738 28.44 -40.89 15.63
CA THR A 738 28.89 -40.22 14.41
C THR A 738 28.94 -41.13 13.16
N ALA A 739 28.61 -40.56 11.99
CA ALA A 739 28.99 -40.91 10.61
C ALA A 739 28.64 -42.29 9.95
N MET A 740 28.33 -42.22 8.64
CA MET A 740 27.75 -43.25 7.73
C MET A 740 28.77 -44.22 7.06
N PRO A 741 28.38 -45.47 6.69
CA PRO A 741 29.18 -46.35 5.82
C PRO A 741 28.66 -46.48 4.37
N GLY A 742 29.57 -46.77 3.43
CA GLY A 742 29.40 -46.70 1.96
C GLY A 742 28.40 -47.65 1.26
N LYS A 743 28.21 -47.44 -0.06
CA LYS A 743 27.17 -48.06 -0.93
C LYS A 743 27.05 -49.58 -0.75
N LYS A 744 25.94 -50.01 -0.13
CA LYS A 744 25.58 -51.41 0.16
C LYS A 744 24.88 -52.09 -1.03
N ARG A 745 24.93 -53.43 -1.09
CA ARG A 745 24.31 -54.26 -2.14
C ARG A 745 22.78 -54.36 -1.98
N ARG A 746 22.03 -54.41 -3.09
CA ARG A 746 20.54 -54.38 -3.14
C ARG A 746 19.84 -55.70 -2.80
N ASP A 747 20.62 -56.77 -2.67
CA ASP A 747 20.16 -58.10 -2.24
C ASP A 747 20.45 -58.37 -0.76
N GLN A 748 20.97 -57.36 -0.04
CA GLN A 748 21.29 -57.44 1.38
C GLN A 748 20.79 -56.22 2.12
N CYS A 749 20.25 -56.43 3.31
CA CYS A 749 19.81 -55.39 4.24
C CYS A 749 20.95 -54.38 4.48
N MET A 750 20.60 -53.10 4.57
CA MET A 750 21.63 -52.07 4.74
C MET A 750 22.34 -52.14 6.10
N ARG A 751 21.69 -52.71 7.12
CA ARG A 751 22.26 -52.91 8.47
C ARG A 751 22.91 -54.28 8.70
N CYS A 752 22.59 -55.32 7.91
CA CYS A 752 23.19 -56.65 8.08
C CYS A 752 23.19 -57.45 6.77
N SER A 753 23.87 -58.59 6.72
CA SER A 753 23.96 -59.40 5.48
C SER A 753 22.69 -60.21 5.13
N ALA A 754 21.58 -60.02 5.86
CA ALA A 754 20.33 -60.73 5.62
C ALA A 754 19.55 -60.15 4.44
N THR A 755 18.70 -60.97 3.80
CA THR A 755 17.92 -60.56 2.63
C THR A 755 16.91 -59.45 2.98
N PRO A 756 16.83 -58.35 2.20
CA PRO A 756 15.94 -57.24 2.50
C PRO A 756 14.48 -57.61 2.20
N ALA A 757 13.59 -57.17 3.08
CA ALA A 757 12.16 -57.46 3.04
C ALA A 757 11.30 -56.19 2.90
N VAL A 758 11.88 -55.01 3.11
CA VAL A 758 11.21 -53.71 3.02
C VAL A 758 12.15 -52.70 2.39
N ASP A 759 11.64 -51.93 1.44
CA ASP A 759 12.31 -50.84 0.74
C ASP A 759 11.59 -49.51 1.04
N VAL A 760 12.34 -48.43 1.26
CA VAL A 760 11.89 -47.21 1.94
C VAL A 760 12.44 -45.95 1.26
N ILE A 761 11.62 -44.91 1.11
CA ILE A 761 11.97 -43.60 0.52
C ILE A 761 11.70 -42.48 1.55
N TRP A 762 12.56 -41.46 1.56
CA TRP A 762 12.48 -40.28 2.45
C TRP A 762 11.78 -39.06 1.79
N GLY A 763 11.24 -38.13 2.58
CA GLY A 763 10.45 -36.96 2.14
C GLY A 763 11.16 -35.99 1.20
N ASP A 764 10.39 -35.45 0.24
CA ASP A 764 10.69 -34.43 -0.79
C ASP A 764 11.80 -34.70 -1.83
N GLY A 765 12.41 -35.91 -1.91
CA GLY A 765 13.47 -36.19 -2.89
C GLY A 765 14.06 -37.62 -2.93
N PRO A 766 15.15 -37.87 -3.69
CA PRO A 766 15.52 -39.17 -4.32
C PRO A 766 16.23 -40.21 -3.42
N TYR A 767 16.17 -40.09 -2.09
CA TYR A 767 16.94 -40.92 -1.16
C TYR A 767 16.17 -42.19 -0.73
N ARG A 768 16.83 -43.36 -0.78
CA ARG A 768 16.22 -44.70 -0.63
C ARG A 768 17.04 -45.64 0.25
N ALA A 769 16.38 -46.48 1.06
CA ALA A 769 17.00 -47.46 1.96
C ALA A 769 16.21 -48.77 2.04
N TRP A 770 16.87 -49.91 2.27
CA TRP A 770 16.23 -51.23 2.33
C TRP A 770 16.73 -52.12 3.47
N PHE A 771 15.80 -52.76 4.18
CA PHE A 771 16.06 -53.49 5.42
C PHE A 771 15.36 -54.86 5.46
N CYS A 772 15.90 -55.80 6.23
CA CYS A 772 15.16 -57.02 6.61
C CYS A 772 14.08 -56.68 7.66
N SER A 773 13.08 -57.56 7.84
CA SER A 773 11.90 -57.24 8.65
C SER A 773 12.20 -56.89 10.11
N SER A 774 13.25 -57.46 10.72
CA SER A 774 13.64 -57.15 12.10
C SER A 774 14.28 -55.77 12.22
N HIS A 775 15.28 -55.48 11.38
CA HIS A 775 15.94 -54.18 11.38
C HIS A 775 15.02 -53.06 10.89
N TYR A 776 14.08 -53.35 10.00
CA TYR A 776 13.03 -52.39 9.67
C TYR A 776 12.15 -52.09 10.87
N LYS A 777 11.74 -53.11 11.65
CA LYS A 777 10.94 -52.90 12.87
C LYS A 777 11.67 -52.05 13.90
N GLU A 778 12.94 -52.34 14.16
CA GLU A 778 13.76 -51.56 15.10
C GLU A 778 13.98 -50.13 14.58
N TRP A 779 14.34 -49.98 13.31
CA TRP A 779 14.65 -48.69 12.71
C TRP A 779 13.42 -47.79 12.48
N SER A 780 12.28 -48.38 12.11
CA SER A 780 11.03 -47.64 11.85
C SER A 780 10.47 -46.95 13.09
N VAL A 781 10.73 -47.49 14.29
CA VAL A 781 10.32 -46.90 15.57
C VAL A 781 11.19 -45.69 15.93
N GLU A 782 12.45 -45.66 15.52
CA GLU A 782 13.38 -44.53 15.75
C GLU A 782 13.17 -43.37 14.75
N SER A 783 12.51 -43.61 13.60
CA SER A 783 12.45 -42.68 12.45
C SER A 783 11.02 -42.32 11.99
N GLU A 784 10.02 -42.40 12.87
CA GLU A 784 8.58 -42.32 12.51
C GLU A 784 8.13 -41.01 11.81
N THR A 785 8.95 -39.94 11.82
CA THR A 785 8.55 -38.61 11.32
C THR A 785 9.04 -38.25 9.91
N HIS A 786 9.83 -39.09 9.21
CA HIS A 786 10.49 -38.71 7.94
C HIS A 786 10.40 -39.72 6.78
N ILE A 787 9.60 -40.79 6.91
CA ILE A 787 9.38 -41.78 5.83
C ILE A 787 8.23 -41.30 4.94
N SER A 788 8.49 -41.09 3.64
CA SER A 788 7.45 -40.71 2.68
C SER A 788 6.74 -41.92 2.06
N HIS A 789 7.45 -43.02 1.83
CA HIS A 789 6.86 -44.25 1.27
C HIS A 789 7.69 -45.50 1.65
N HIS A 790 7.04 -46.65 1.85
CA HIS A 790 7.73 -47.95 2.02
C HIS A 790 6.94 -49.10 1.39
N THR A 791 7.63 -50.08 0.81
CA THR A 791 7.03 -51.25 0.13
C THR A 791 7.70 -52.54 0.57
N ARG A 792 6.93 -53.62 0.63
CA ARG A 792 7.42 -54.96 0.97
C ARG A 792 8.08 -55.59 -0.26
N ILE A 793 9.29 -56.12 -0.08
CA ILE A 793 10.05 -56.77 -1.16
C ILE A 793 9.68 -58.26 -1.16
N VAL A 794 9.14 -58.75 -2.27
CA VAL A 794 8.59 -60.11 -2.37
C VAL A 794 9.68 -61.15 -2.73
N ASP A 795 10.66 -60.79 -3.55
CA ASP A 795 11.71 -61.71 -4.04
C ASP A 795 13.09 -61.53 -3.38
N GLY A 796 13.16 -60.71 -2.32
CA GLY A 796 14.39 -60.47 -1.56
C GLY A 796 15.44 -59.59 -2.25
N VAL A 797 15.13 -58.95 -3.37
CA VAL A 797 16.04 -58.02 -4.08
C VAL A 797 15.31 -56.71 -4.42
N VAL A 798 15.94 -55.56 -4.18
CA VAL A 798 15.33 -54.22 -4.29
C VAL A 798 15.26 -53.75 -5.76
N PRO A 799 14.07 -53.40 -6.31
CA PRO A 799 13.90 -53.00 -7.72
C PRO A 799 14.69 -51.75 -8.14
N GLU A 800 14.96 -51.58 -9.43
CA GLU A 800 15.89 -50.54 -9.92
C GLU A 800 15.30 -49.13 -10.02
N GLN A 801 14.01 -48.99 -10.37
CA GLN A 801 13.26 -47.72 -10.47
C GLN A 801 11.95 -47.76 -9.67
N PHE A 802 11.37 -46.60 -9.33
CA PHE A 802 10.14 -46.48 -8.54
C PHE A 802 8.99 -45.96 -9.43
N GLY A 803 7.97 -46.78 -9.68
CA GLY A 803 6.73 -46.33 -10.36
C GLY A 803 5.92 -47.42 -11.09
N ASP A 804 4.61 -47.16 -11.15
CA ASP A 804 3.68 -47.41 -12.28
C ASP A 804 3.04 -48.77 -12.61
N GLU A 805 3.25 -49.88 -11.88
CA GLU A 805 2.66 -51.16 -12.35
C GLU A 805 1.45 -51.74 -11.58
N ASP A 806 0.97 -51.18 -10.46
CA ASP A 806 -0.17 -51.75 -9.72
C ASP A 806 -1.28 -50.72 -9.34
N TYR A 807 -1.63 -49.80 -10.23
CA TYR A 807 -2.58 -48.70 -9.95
C TYR A 807 -4.07 -49.02 -10.14
N GLU A 808 -4.48 -50.28 -10.33
CA GLU A 808 -5.89 -50.63 -10.59
C GLU A 808 -6.67 -51.35 -9.48
N GLU A 809 -6.07 -51.74 -8.35
CA GLU A 809 -6.84 -52.39 -7.28
C GLU A 809 -6.57 -51.80 -5.89
N ALA A 810 -7.67 -51.43 -5.22
CA ALA A 810 -7.81 -51.04 -3.82
C ALA A 810 -7.49 -49.57 -3.43
N SER A 811 -8.53 -48.74 -3.48
CA SER A 811 -9.02 -47.97 -2.31
C SER A 811 -7.99 -47.58 -1.22
N SER A 812 -7.50 -46.33 -1.23
CA SER A 812 -7.40 -45.46 -0.04
C SER A 812 -6.64 -44.15 -0.32
N TYR A 813 -7.35 -43.04 -0.51
CA TYR A 813 -6.76 -41.70 -0.59
C TYR A 813 -6.64 -41.05 0.81
N ALA A 814 -6.32 -41.85 1.84
CA ALA A 814 -6.27 -41.40 3.23
C ALA A 814 -4.83 -41.20 3.78
N GLU A 815 -3.77 -41.47 3.02
CA GLU A 815 -2.39 -41.53 3.57
C GLU A 815 -1.34 -40.59 2.93
N ILE A 816 -1.68 -39.66 2.04
CA ILE A 816 -0.72 -38.69 1.44
C ILE A 816 -0.90 -37.25 1.98
N ALA A 817 -1.39 -37.12 3.21
CA ALA A 817 -1.25 -35.89 4.00
C ALA A 817 -0.58 -36.27 5.32
N GLY A 818 0.52 -35.59 5.66
CA GLY A 818 1.28 -35.82 6.89
C GLY A 818 0.47 -35.56 8.17
N ILE A 819 -0.37 -36.52 8.54
CA ILE A 819 -0.98 -36.65 9.86
C ILE A 819 -0.64 -38.07 10.35
N ARG A 820 0.50 -38.22 11.02
CA ARG A 820 0.70 -39.30 11.99
C ARG A 820 1.14 -38.63 13.31
N GLY A 821 0.38 -38.68 14.40
CA GLY A 821 -0.79 -39.49 14.67
C GLY A 821 -1.72 -38.91 15.71
N ARG A 822 -3.00 -39.24 15.54
CA ARG A 822 -3.77 -39.91 16.58
C ARG A 822 -4.57 -41.00 15.89
N ARG A 823 -4.42 -42.24 16.33
CA ARG A 823 -5.49 -43.23 16.16
C ARG A 823 -6.74 -42.61 16.78
N GLY A 824 -7.68 -42.17 15.94
CA GLY A 824 -8.92 -41.53 16.35
C GLY A 824 -9.27 -40.21 15.64
N GLY A 825 -8.95 -40.03 14.35
CA GLY A 825 -9.48 -38.89 13.58
C GLY A 825 -10.99 -39.03 13.37
N SER A 826 -11.77 -37.97 13.62
CA SER A 826 -13.22 -37.97 13.39
C SER A 826 -13.53 -38.16 11.90
N LYS A 827 -14.66 -38.78 11.56
CA LYS A 827 -15.14 -38.98 10.17
C LYS A 827 -15.11 -37.68 9.35
N ILE A 828 -15.38 -36.55 10.01
CA ILE A 828 -15.35 -35.19 9.46
C ILE A 828 -13.93 -34.76 9.07
N GLY A 829 -12.94 -34.95 9.95
CA GLY A 829 -11.56 -34.54 9.67
C GLY A 829 -10.93 -35.25 8.47
N ASN A 830 -11.22 -36.54 8.30
CA ASN A 830 -10.72 -37.32 7.17
C ASN A 830 -11.32 -36.85 5.84
N ALA A 831 -12.64 -36.64 5.79
CA ALA A 831 -13.34 -36.18 4.59
C ALA A 831 -12.85 -34.78 4.15
N THR A 832 -12.57 -33.88 5.09
CA THR A 832 -12.05 -32.57 4.75
C THR A 832 -10.62 -32.63 4.18
N ASN A 833 -9.76 -33.46 4.75
CA ASN A 833 -8.39 -33.65 4.23
C ASN A 833 -8.41 -34.24 2.81
N GLU A 834 -9.32 -35.18 2.54
CA GLU A 834 -9.52 -35.74 1.19
C GLU A 834 -9.94 -34.67 0.18
N TYR A 835 -10.88 -33.78 0.55
CA TYR A 835 -11.31 -32.68 -0.31
C TYR A 835 -10.20 -31.64 -0.54
N GLN A 836 -9.43 -31.26 0.49
CA GLN A 836 -8.27 -30.38 0.33
C GLN A 836 -7.19 -31.02 -0.58
N GLY A 837 -6.99 -32.33 -0.45
CA GLY A 837 -6.13 -33.10 -1.36
C GLY A 837 -6.60 -33.05 -2.81
N LEU A 838 -7.91 -33.13 -3.05
CA LEU A 838 -8.50 -33.01 -4.39
C LEU A 838 -8.24 -31.63 -5.01
N LEU A 839 -8.44 -30.54 -4.26
CA LEU A 839 -8.20 -29.17 -4.73
C LEU A 839 -6.72 -28.96 -5.10
N THR A 840 -5.83 -29.49 -4.27
CA THR A 840 -4.38 -29.47 -4.52
C THR A 840 -4.02 -30.26 -5.78
N ALA A 841 -4.64 -31.43 -5.98
CA ALA A 841 -4.43 -32.22 -7.19
C ALA A 841 -4.96 -31.54 -8.47
N ILE A 842 -6.07 -30.80 -8.39
CA ILE A 842 -6.58 -29.96 -9.48
C ILE A 842 -5.54 -28.89 -9.83
N TYR A 843 -5.01 -28.21 -8.82
CA TYR A 843 -3.97 -27.19 -9.00
C TYR A 843 -2.68 -27.73 -9.61
N ASP A 844 -2.20 -28.88 -9.14
CA ASP A 844 -0.96 -29.48 -9.65
C ASP A 844 -1.09 -29.89 -11.12
N ARG A 845 -2.26 -30.41 -11.52
CA ARG A 845 -2.55 -30.70 -12.93
C ARG A 845 -2.63 -29.42 -13.77
N TRP A 846 -3.26 -28.38 -13.25
CA TRP A 846 -3.34 -27.08 -13.90
C TRP A 846 -1.96 -26.46 -14.08
N THR A 847 -1.12 -26.46 -13.05
CA THR A 847 0.23 -25.88 -13.03
C THR A 847 1.08 -26.40 -14.20
N LYS A 848 1.07 -27.72 -14.43
CA LYS A 848 1.82 -28.34 -15.54
C LYS A 848 1.35 -27.86 -16.92
N LYS A 849 0.05 -27.58 -17.08
CA LYS A 849 -0.54 -27.07 -18.33
C LYS A 849 -0.30 -25.56 -18.49
N ALA A 850 -0.50 -24.80 -17.42
CA ALA A 850 -0.38 -23.35 -17.38
C ALA A 850 1.06 -22.90 -17.60
N GLN A 851 2.03 -23.52 -16.93
CA GLN A 851 3.46 -23.26 -17.12
C GLN A 851 3.85 -23.36 -18.60
N ARG A 852 3.53 -24.49 -19.25
CA ARG A 852 3.86 -24.72 -20.67
C ARG A 852 3.19 -23.70 -21.58
N ALA A 853 1.91 -23.40 -21.36
CA ALA A 853 1.14 -22.52 -22.22
C ALA A 853 1.56 -21.04 -22.08
N ILE A 854 1.79 -20.57 -20.85
CA ILE A 854 2.15 -19.18 -20.56
C ILE A 854 3.61 -18.90 -20.98
N VAL A 855 4.54 -19.83 -20.71
CA VAL A 855 5.93 -19.72 -21.18
C VAL A 855 6.01 -19.76 -22.72
N ALA A 856 5.15 -20.55 -23.38
CA ALA A 856 5.07 -20.50 -24.84
C ALA A 856 4.53 -19.16 -25.36
N ALA A 857 3.53 -18.58 -24.67
CA ALA A 857 2.96 -17.28 -25.02
C ALA A 857 3.89 -16.10 -24.73
N SER A 858 4.82 -16.21 -23.76
CA SER A 858 5.78 -15.16 -23.44
C SER A 858 6.78 -14.89 -24.55
N LYS A 859 6.99 -15.84 -25.48
CA LYS A 859 7.76 -15.62 -26.71
C LYS A 859 7.07 -14.68 -27.70
N GLY A 860 5.80 -14.35 -27.45
CA GLY A 860 5.02 -13.36 -28.20
C GLY A 860 5.19 -11.96 -27.64
N ASN A 861 4.09 -11.21 -27.54
CA ASN A 861 4.06 -9.90 -26.87
C ASN A 861 3.33 -9.98 -25.53
N ARG A 862 3.57 -8.99 -24.65
CA ARG A 862 2.98 -8.90 -23.30
C ARG A 862 1.45 -9.08 -23.29
N ARG A 863 0.76 -8.53 -24.30
CA ARG A 863 -0.69 -8.67 -24.44
C ARG A 863 -1.13 -10.11 -24.70
N ALA A 864 -0.36 -10.88 -25.47
CA ALA A 864 -0.60 -12.31 -25.69
C ALA A 864 -0.35 -13.13 -24.42
N THR A 865 0.72 -12.83 -23.68
CA THR A 865 1.03 -13.47 -22.39
C THR A 865 -0.08 -13.25 -21.37
N LEU A 866 -0.52 -12.01 -21.16
CA LEU A 866 -1.60 -11.70 -20.21
C LEU A 866 -2.94 -12.34 -20.62
N LYS A 867 -3.24 -12.39 -21.91
CA LYS A 867 -4.44 -13.07 -22.42
C LYS A 867 -4.39 -14.58 -22.16
N GLU A 868 -3.21 -15.18 -22.27
CA GLU A 868 -3.01 -16.59 -21.98
C GLU A 868 -3.09 -16.89 -20.47
N VAL A 869 -2.52 -16.02 -19.62
CA VAL A 869 -2.68 -16.08 -18.15
C VAL A 869 -4.16 -16.07 -17.78
N ASP A 870 -4.93 -15.14 -18.33
CA ASP A 870 -6.37 -15.05 -18.07
C ASP A 870 -7.12 -16.33 -18.49
N ARG A 871 -6.75 -16.90 -19.64
CA ARG A 871 -7.34 -18.14 -20.14
C ARG A 871 -7.05 -19.32 -19.21
N GLN A 872 -5.81 -19.44 -18.72
CA GLN A 872 -5.42 -20.51 -17.80
C GLN A 872 -6.11 -20.36 -16.45
N LEU A 873 -6.16 -19.15 -15.89
CA LEU A 873 -6.81 -18.90 -14.60
C LEU A 873 -8.32 -19.13 -14.66
N LEU A 874 -8.99 -18.75 -15.75
CA LEU A 874 -10.41 -19.09 -15.96
C LEU A 874 -10.64 -20.61 -16.03
N GLY A 875 -9.69 -21.35 -16.62
CA GLY A 875 -9.71 -22.81 -16.64
C GLY A 875 -9.62 -23.43 -15.24
N LEU A 876 -8.69 -22.94 -14.42
CA LEU A 876 -8.54 -23.36 -13.02
C LEU A 876 -9.82 -23.04 -12.22
N ALA A 877 -10.34 -21.83 -12.35
CA ALA A 877 -11.56 -21.40 -11.68
C ALA A 877 -12.72 -22.36 -11.97
N LYS A 878 -12.88 -22.76 -13.23
CA LYS A 878 -13.91 -23.71 -13.64
C LYS A 878 -13.74 -25.08 -12.96
N GLU A 879 -12.53 -25.63 -12.93
CA GLU A 879 -12.27 -26.94 -12.31
C GLU A 879 -12.53 -26.92 -10.79
N LEU A 880 -12.13 -25.84 -10.10
CA LEU A 880 -12.37 -25.68 -8.66
C LEU A 880 -13.87 -25.56 -8.32
N LYS A 881 -14.64 -24.81 -9.12
CA LYS A 881 -16.10 -24.69 -8.93
C LYS A 881 -16.83 -26.01 -9.19
N LEU A 882 -16.36 -26.80 -10.16
CA LEU A 882 -16.91 -28.13 -10.43
C LEU A 882 -16.64 -29.10 -9.27
N ALA A 883 -15.45 -29.03 -8.65
CA ALA A 883 -15.14 -29.81 -7.46
C ALA A 883 -16.08 -29.44 -6.30
N ALA A 884 -16.30 -28.15 -6.06
CA ALA A 884 -17.23 -27.68 -5.02
C ALA A 884 -18.67 -28.17 -5.27
N ALA A 885 -19.18 -28.03 -6.50
CA ALA A 885 -20.52 -28.49 -6.86
C ALA A 885 -20.72 -30.00 -6.69
N LYS A 886 -19.64 -30.80 -6.74
CA LYS A 886 -19.69 -32.26 -6.62
C LYS A 886 -19.57 -32.77 -5.17
N HIS A 887 -18.93 -31.99 -4.29
CA HIS A 887 -18.52 -32.48 -2.96
C HIS A 887 -19.10 -31.71 -1.77
N ILE A 888 -19.71 -30.52 -1.98
CA ILE A 888 -20.34 -29.77 -0.88
C ILE A 888 -21.58 -30.48 -0.30
N ASP A 889 -22.27 -31.30 -1.10
CA ASP A 889 -23.42 -32.05 -0.64
C ASP A 889 -23.04 -33.16 0.36
N GLU A 890 -21.91 -33.82 0.13
CA GLU A 890 -21.28 -34.78 1.04
C GLU A 890 -20.91 -34.11 2.38
N ALA A 891 -20.34 -32.91 2.35
CA ALA A 891 -20.02 -32.15 3.55
C ALA A 891 -21.26 -31.82 4.41
N ILE A 892 -22.36 -31.37 3.79
CA ILE A 892 -23.60 -31.11 4.55
C ILE A 892 -24.20 -32.40 5.12
N ARG A 893 -24.13 -33.53 4.39
CA ARG A 893 -24.58 -34.83 4.94
C ARG A 893 -23.75 -35.26 6.15
N LEU A 894 -22.45 -34.99 6.13
CA LEU A 894 -21.55 -35.32 7.25
C LEU A 894 -21.91 -34.53 8.50
N GLY A 895 -22.26 -33.24 8.38
CA GLY A 895 -22.73 -32.42 9.49
C GLY A 895 -24.15 -32.76 9.95
N LEU A 896 -25.05 -33.07 9.01
CA LEU A 896 -26.45 -33.40 9.31
C LEU A 896 -26.63 -34.78 9.96
N HIS A 897 -25.64 -35.67 9.81
CA HIS A 897 -25.74 -37.09 10.18
C HIS A 897 -26.97 -37.80 9.56
N GLY A 898 -27.40 -37.37 8.37
CA GLY A 898 -28.62 -37.85 7.71
C GLY A 898 -28.72 -37.48 6.22
N ASP A 899 -29.84 -37.84 5.60
CA ASP A 899 -30.08 -37.60 4.17
C ASP A 899 -30.44 -36.14 3.85
N LEU A 900 -30.12 -35.70 2.64
CA LEU A 900 -30.42 -34.35 2.16
C LEU A 900 -31.89 -34.19 1.79
N ASP A 901 -32.67 -33.60 2.68
CA ASP A 901 -34.02 -33.14 2.40
C ASP A 901 -34.04 -31.78 1.65
N LYS A 902 -35.23 -31.19 1.49
CA LYS A 902 -35.40 -29.93 0.74
C LYS A 902 -34.68 -28.74 1.37
N GLU A 903 -34.53 -28.72 2.69
CA GLU A 903 -33.90 -27.60 3.41
C GLU A 903 -32.38 -27.74 3.36
N ALA A 904 -31.87 -28.96 3.60
CA ALA A 904 -30.45 -29.28 3.46
C ALA A 904 -29.94 -29.04 2.03
N LYS A 905 -30.72 -29.38 0.99
CA LYS A 905 -30.37 -29.10 -0.41
C LYS A 905 -30.23 -27.60 -0.72
N ARG A 906 -31.05 -26.74 -0.08
CA ARG A 906 -30.89 -25.28 -0.24
C ARG A 906 -29.59 -24.77 0.37
N LEU A 907 -29.13 -25.38 1.46
CA LEU A 907 -27.82 -25.08 2.04
C LEU A 907 -26.68 -25.50 1.10
N VAL A 908 -26.80 -26.66 0.44
CA VAL A 908 -25.83 -27.10 -0.59
C VAL A 908 -25.73 -26.06 -1.71
N ASP A 909 -26.87 -25.68 -2.30
CA ASP A 909 -26.90 -24.71 -3.40
C ASP A 909 -26.31 -23.36 -2.98
N LYS A 910 -26.66 -22.88 -1.78
CA LYS A 910 -26.14 -21.63 -1.22
C LYS A 910 -24.62 -21.70 -1.02
N GLN A 911 -24.12 -22.79 -0.43
CA GLN A 911 -22.69 -22.92 -0.12
C GLN A 911 -21.83 -23.11 -1.39
N VAL A 912 -22.36 -23.78 -2.41
CA VAL A 912 -21.72 -23.85 -3.74
C VAL A 912 -21.63 -22.44 -4.37
N GLN A 913 -22.70 -21.63 -4.26
CA GLN A 913 -22.69 -20.25 -4.76
C GLN A 913 -21.68 -19.37 -4.03
N GLU A 914 -21.60 -19.45 -2.70
CA GLU A 914 -20.61 -18.70 -1.93
C GLU A 914 -19.17 -19.12 -2.27
N ASN A 915 -18.89 -20.42 -2.38
CA ASN A 915 -17.58 -20.90 -2.84
C ASN A 915 -17.21 -20.33 -4.21
N ASN A 916 -18.16 -20.28 -5.14
CA ASN A 916 -17.93 -19.73 -6.48
C ASN A 916 -17.61 -18.23 -6.45
N LYS A 917 -18.25 -17.47 -5.57
CA LYS A 917 -17.96 -16.04 -5.36
C LYS A 917 -16.54 -15.84 -4.81
N PHE A 918 -16.10 -16.65 -3.85
CA PHE A 918 -14.72 -16.57 -3.32
C PHE A 918 -13.66 -16.92 -4.37
N VAL A 919 -13.92 -17.95 -5.20
CA VAL A 919 -13.02 -18.30 -6.31
C VAL A 919 -12.90 -17.15 -7.31
N ASP A 920 -14.01 -16.53 -7.71
CA ASP A 920 -14.01 -15.45 -8.70
C ASP A 920 -13.54 -14.10 -8.16
N GLY A 921 -13.95 -13.75 -6.94
CA GLY A 921 -13.74 -12.44 -6.35
C GLY A 921 -12.44 -12.30 -5.56
N SER A 922 -11.81 -13.42 -5.16
CA SER A 922 -10.64 -13.39 -4.29
C SER A 922 -9.47 -14.23 -4.82
N LEU A 923 -9.66 -15.55 -5.01
CA LEU A 923 -8.56 -16.44 -5.38
C LEU A 923 -7.96 -16.09 -6.75
N ILE A 924 -8.80 -16.02 -7.78
CA ILE A 924 -8.33 -15.77 -9.16
C ILE A 924 -7.70 -14.37 -9.33
N PRO A 925 -8.30 -13.28 -8.81
CA PRO A 925 -7.67 -11.96 -8.84
C PRO A 925 -6.31 -11.92 -8.16
N ARG A 926 -6.17 -12.55 -6.98
CA ARG A 926 -4.90 -12.60 -6.24
C ARG A 926 -3.81 -13.34 -7.00
N MET A 927 -4.14 -14.50 -7.57
CA MET A 927 -3.21 -15.25 -8.41
C MET A 927 -2.81 -14.46 -9.67
N ARG A 928 -3.77 -13.76 -10.30
CA ARG A 928 -3.52 -12.88 -11.46
C ARG A 928 -2.55 -11.76 -11.10
N GLU A 929 -2.74 -11.12 -9.95
CA GLU A 929 -1.88 -10.05 -9.45
C GLU A 929 -0.45 -10.53 -9.19
N LYS A 930 -0.27 -11.68 -8.52
CA LYS A 930 1.05 -12.28 -8.30
C LYS A 930 1.78 -12.59 -9.61
N ILE A 931 1.08 -13.14 -10.59
CA ILE A 931 1.64 -13.41 -11.92
C ILE A 931 1.97 -12.10 -12.65
N ALA A 932 1.10 -11.09 -12.58
CA ALA A 932 1.33 -9.80 -13.22
C ALA A 932 2.50 -9.03 -12.58
N SER A 933 2.64 -9.06 -11.26
CA SER A 933 3.79 -8.47 -10.55
C SER A 933 5.09 -9.11 -11.00
N HIS A 934 5.13 -10.44 -11.06
CA HIS A 934 6.32 -11.15 -11.53
C HIS A 934 6.68 -10.80 -12.98
N LEU A 935 5.67 -10.65 -13.85
CA LEU A 935 5.90 -10.19 -15.23
C LEU A 935 6.45 -8.76 -15.31
N ASN A 936 6.01 -7.87 -14.42
CA ASN A 936 6.54 -6.49 -14.36
C ASN A 936 7.98 -6.46 -13.84
N ASP A 937 8.32 -7.32 -12.86
CA ASP A 937 9.68 -7.42 -12.32
C ASP A 937 10.67 -7.90 -13.40
N LEU A 938 10.25 -8.86 -14.23
CA LEU A 938 11.05 -9.33 -15.37
C LEU A 938 11.22 -8.25 -16.44
N GLU A 939 10.18 -7.44 -16.70
CA GLU A 939 10.24 -6.30 -17.62
C GLU A 939 11.22 -5.22 -17.13
N ALA A 940 11.21 -4.93 -15.82
CA ALA A 940 12.16 -4.02 -15.18
C ALA A 940 13.62 -4.53 -15.26
N GLN A 941 13.81 -5.85 -15.34
CA GLN A 941 15.11 -6.50 -15.49
C GLN A 941 15.52 -6.73 -16.96
N HIS A 942 14.76 -6.21 -17.93
CA HIS A 942 14.94 -6.42 -19.37
C HIS A 942 14.90 -7.91 -19.81
N GLN A 943 14.20 -8.76 -19.05
CA GLN A 943 13.96 -10.17 -19.38
C GLN A 943 12.58 -10.34 -20.02
N TYR A 944 12.54 -10.40 -21.36
CA TYR A 944 11.28 -10.46 -22.11
C TYR A 944 10.70 -11.88 -22.28
N GLU A 945 11.48 -12.92 -21.99
CA GLU A 945 11.03 -14.31 -22.01
C GLU A 945 11.00 -14.90 -20.59
N LEU A 946 9.91 -15.62 -20.27
CA LEU A 946 9.79 -16.31 -18.99
C LEU A 946 10.72 -17.52 -18.94
N ASP A 947 11.58 -17.57 -17.92
CA ASP A 947 12.29 -18.80 -17.60
C ASP A 947 11.31 -19.85 -17.04
N SER A 948 11.41 -21.07 -17.58
CA SER A 948 10.53 -22.17 -17.20
C SER A 948 10.70 -22.61 -15.74
N GLY A 949 11.92 -22.49 -15.17
CA GLY A 949 12.21 -22.84 -13.79
C GLY A 949 11.72 -21.79 -12.81
N GLY A 950 12.03 -20.52 -13.06
CA GLY A 950 11.59 -19.38 -12.24
C GLY A 950 10.07 -19.24 -12.20
N PHE A 951 9.40 -19.38 -13.35
CA PHE A 951 7.94 -19.31 -13.41
C PHE A 951 7.27 -20.51 -12.71
N LEU A 952 7.89 -21.69 -12.73
CA LEU A 952 7.40 -22.84 -11.96
C LEU A 952 7.51 -22.60 -10.45
N GLY A 953 8.61 -21.98 -9.99
CA GLY A 953 8.78 -21.60 -8.59
C GLY A 953 7.67 -20.65 -8.12
N LEU A 954 7.30 -19.67 -8.95
CA LEU A 954 6.16 -18.79 -8.67
C LEU A 954 4.84 -19.58 -8.56
N LEU A 955 4.55 -20.46 -9.53
CA LEU A 955 3.32 -21.28 -9.48
C LEU A 955 3.31 -22.23 -8.26
N GLN A 956 4.46 -22.77 -7.87
CA GLN A 956 4.59 -23.61 -6.66
C GLN A 956 4.34 -22.81 -5.38
N SER A 957 4.77 -21.55 -5.31
CA SER A 957 4.51 -20.67 -4.15
C SER A 957 3.02 -20.42 -3.90
N MET A 958 2.18 -20.58 -4.92
CA MET A 958 0.72 -20.40 -4.84
C MET A 958 -0.04 -21.72 -4.65
N ARG A 959 0.64 -22.86 -4.51
CA ARG A 959 0.02 -24.20 -4.42
C ARG A 959 -0.93 -24.37 -3.23
N SER A 960 -0.69 -23.66 -2.14
CA SER A 960 -1.55 -23.68 -0.94
C SER A 960 -2.79 -22.78 -1.06
N GLU A 961 -2.89 -21.92 -2.07
CA GLU A 961 -4.00 -20.97 -2.18
C GLU A 961 -5.35 -21.63 -2.53
N PRO A 962 -5.46 -22.59 -3.47
CA PRO A 962 -6.73 -23.26 -3.76
C PRO A 962 -7.38 -23.96 -2.56
N PRO A 963 -6.67 -24.77 -1.73
CA PRO A 963 -7.29 -25.37 -0.55
C PRO A 963 -7.64 -24.33 0.54
N ALA A 964 -6.94 -23.20 0.61
CA ALA A 964 -7.23 -22.12 1.55
C ALA A 964 -8.44 -21.24 1.14
N TYR A 965 -8.68 -21.07 -0.17
CA TYR A 965 -9.74 -20.17 -0.69
C TYR A 965 -10.94 -20.88 -1.33
N ALA A 966 -10.82 -22.15 -1.72
CA ALA A 966 -11.91 -22.97 -2.27
C ALA A 966 -12.35 -24.10 -1.30
N GLY A 967 -12.01 -23.96 -0.02
CA GLY A 967 -12.22 -24.92 1.07
C GLY A 967 -13.60 -24.85 1.76
N ALA A 968 -14.66 -24.44 1.05
CA ALA A 968 -16.04 -24.32 1.58
C ALA A 968 -16.64 -25.61 2.18
N PHE A 969 -15.89 -26.72 2.17
CA PHE A 969 -16.26 -28.02 2.72
C PHE A 969 -16.42 -27.99 4.24
N TRP A 970 -15.49 -27.36 4.97
CA TRP A 970 -15.61 -27.23 6.44
C TRP A 970 -16.88 -26.45 6.83
N ALA A 971 -17.12 -25.34 6.15
CA ALA A 971 -18.30 -24.53 6.32
C ALA A 971 -19.61 -25.28 6.03
N ALA A 972 -19.62 -26.08 4.98
CA ALA A 972 -20.74 -26.94 4.62
C ALA A 972 -21.05 -27.96 5.74
N ILE A 973 -20.03 -28.54 6.38
CA ILE A 973 -20.20 -29.42 7.55
C ILE A 973 -20.83 -28.65 8.72
N PHE A 974 -20.35 -27.44 9.02
CA PHE A 974 -20.93 -26.60 10.08
C PHE A 974 -22.41 -26.25 9.83
N LEU A 975 -22.76 -25.90 8.59
CA LEU A 975 -24.14 -25.61 8.21
C LEU A 975 -25.05 -26.85 8.36
N GLY A 976 -24.54 -28.04 8.02
CA GLY A 976 -25.25 -29.31 8.24
C GLY A 976 -25.48 -29.61 9.73
N ALA A 977 -24.43 -29.44 10.55
CA ALA A 977 -24.50 -29.65 12.00
C ALA A 977 -25.48 -28.68 12.67
N GLY A 978 -25.46 -27.41 12.26
CA GLY A 978 -26.40 -26.42 12.75
C GLY A 978 -27.85 -26.72 12.39
N LEU A 979 -28.09 -27.17 11.16
CA LEU A 979 -29.43 -27.59 10.76
C LEU A 979 -29.93 -28.79 11.58
N SER A 980 -29.05 -29.74 11.92
CA SER A 980 -29.40 -30.85 12.82
C SER A 980 -29.78 -30.36 14.22
N MET A 981 -28.99 -29.44 14.78
CA MET A 981 -29.24 -28.90 16.13
C MET A 981 -30.52 -28.08 16.21
N ILE A 982 -30.78 -27.22 15.23
CA ILE A 982 -32.02 -26.45 15.15
C ILE A 982 -33.25 -27.38 15.11
N ARG A 983 -33.15 -28.53 14.44
CA ARG A 983 -34.25 -29.52 14.39
C ARG A 983 -34.48 -30.19 15.74
N GLU A 984 -33.40 -30.59 16.40
CA GLU A 984 -33.47 -31.22 17.72
C GLU A 984 -33.98 -30.23 18.78
N ASP A 985 -33.55 -28.97 18.75
CA ASP A 985 -34.04 -27.94 19.66
C ASP A 985 -35.53 -27.64 19.45
N ARG A 986 -36.01 -27.51 18.19
CA ARG A 986 -37.45 -27.37 17.91
C ARG A 986 -38.26 -28.55 18.44
N GLN A 987 -37.78 -29.78 18.30
CA GLN A 987 -38.46 -30.95 18.84
C GLN A 987 -38.52 -30.90 20.38
N ARG A 988 -37.44 -30.45 21.03
CA ARG A 988 -37.40 -30.32 22.50
C ARG A 988 -38.33 -29.22 23.01
N GLU A 989 -38.43 -28.11 22.30
CA GLU A 989 -39.42 -27.05 22.58
C GLU A 989 -40.86 -27.56 22.45
N GLU A 990 -41.16 -28.37 21.42
CA GLU A 990 -42.45 -29.04 21.27
C GLU A 990 -42.75 -30.02 22.42
N GLU A 991 -41.72 -30.64 22.99
CA GLU A 991 -41.79 -31.51 24.17
C GLU A 991 -41.76 -30.74 25.51
N GLY A 992 -41.73 -29.39 25.48
CA GLY A 992 -41.75 -28.51 26.66
C GLY A 992 -40.41 -28.40 27.40
N GLN A 993 -39.31 -28.71 26.73
CA GLN A 993 -37.95 -28.61 27.27
C GLN A 993 -37.22 -27.38 26.68
N GLU A 994 -36.31 -26.78 27.45
CA GLU A 994 -35.47 -25.66 26.97
C GLU A 994 -34.44 -26.14 25.94
N PRO A 995 -34.10 -25.35 24.90
CA PRO A 995 -33.04 -25.66 23.92
C PRO A 995 -31.68 -26.01 24.54
N ARG A 996 -30.84 -26.77 23.83
CA ARG A 996 -29.51 -27.09 24.36
C ARG A 996 -28.55 -25.93 24.17
N ARG A 997 -27.84 -25.59 25.24
CA ARG A 997 -26.73 -24.65 25.18
C ARG A 997 -25.61 -25.20 24.33
N VAL A 998 -24.99 -24.33 23.54
CA VAL A 998 -23.81 -24.65 22.73
C VAL A 998 -22.67 -23.73 23.11
N ARG A 999 -21.42 -24.17 22.96
CA ARG A 999 -20.27 -23.31 23.20
C ARG A 999 -19.22 -23.47 22.11
N TRP A 1000 -18.63 -22.35 21.73
CA TRP A 1000 -17.46 -22.34 20.86
C TRP A 1000 -16.20 -22.47 21.70
N VAL A 1001 -15.40 -23.50 21.43
CA VAL A 1001 -14.14 -23.75 22.12
C VAL A 1001 -13.01 -23.41 21.15
N LEU A 1002 -12.22 -22.39 21.51
CA LEU A 1002 -11.01 -22.05 20.77
C LEU A 1002 -9.96 -23.15 20.95
N ASP A 1003 -9.15 -23.40 19.93
CA ASP A 1003 -8.00 -24.30 20.06
C ASP A 1003 -6.89 -23.60 20.84
N PRO A 1004 -6.58 -24.04 22.08
CA PRO A 1004 -5.54 -23.42 22.88
C PRO A 1004 -4.13 -23.62 22.31
N ALA A 1005 -3.94 -24.56 21.37
CA ALA A 1005 -2.67 -24.82 20.70
C ALA A 1005 -2.44 -23.95 19.45
N ALA A 1006 -3.44 -23.18 19.03
CA ALA A 1006 -3.32 -22.29 17.88
C ALA A 1006 -2.96 -20.88 18.35
N GLU A 1007 -1.72 -20.45 18.11
CA GLU A 1007 -1.19 -19.15 18.61
C GLU A 1007 -2.06 -17.94 18.23
N HIS A 1008 -2.68 -17.97 17.04
CA HIS A 1008 -3.60 -16.92 16.56
C HIS A 1008 -4.91 -16.80 17.38
N CYS A 1009 -5.24 -17.78 18.24
CA CYS A 1009 -6.46 -17.77 19.06
C CYS A 1009 -6.30 -16.97 20.35
N ASN A 1010 -5.08 -16.54 20.69
CA ASN A 1010 -4.79 -15.75 21.90
C ASN A 1010 -4.50 -14.27 21.60
N ASP A 1011 -4.48 -13.86 20.33
CA ASP A 1011 -4.10 -12.51 19.92
C ASP A 1011 -5.34 -11.66 19.54
N SER A 1012 -5.68 -10.70 20.40
CA SER A 1012 -6.78 -9.76 20.17
C SER A 1012 -6.43 -8.60 19.22
N ALA A 1013 -5.16 -8.41 18.86
CA ALA A 1013 -4.70 -7.23 18.13
C ALA A 1013 -4.93 -7.30 16.61
N HIS A 1014 -5.11 -8.51 16.06
CA HIS A 1014 -5.12 -8.75 14.60
C HIS A 1014 -6.51 -9.02 14.01
N GLY A 1015 -7.59 -8.78 14.77
CA GLY A 1015 -8.96 -8.74 14.23
C GLY A 1015 -9.45 -10.04 13.58
N HIS A 1016 -9.08 -11.20 14.13
CA HIS A 1016 -9.28 -12.51 13.51
C HIS A 1016 -10.72 -13.07 13.52
N GLY A 1017 -11.69 -12.31 14.06
CA GLY A 1017 -13.13 -12.63 14.02
C GLY A 1017 -13.60 -13.80 14.90
N CYS A 1018 -12.72 -14.71 15.32
CA CYS A 1018 -13.07 -15.91 16.08
C CYS A 1018 -13.06 -15.72 17.62
N LEU A 1019 -12.27 -14.79 18.15
CA LEU A 1019 -12.21 -14.47 19.59
C LEU A 1019 -13.56 -13.98 20.13
N GLY A 1020 -14.31 -13.22 19.32
CA GLY A 1020 -15.67 -12.76 19.67
C GLY A 1020 -16.74 -13.85 19.59
N LEU A 1021 -16.40 -15.02 19.04
CA LEU A 1021 -17.28 -16.20 18.98
C LEU A 1021 -17.06 -17.16 20.15
N ALA A 1022 -15.98 -16.98 20.92
CA ALA A 1022 -15.68 -17.80 22.08
C ALA A 1022 -16.66 -17.50 23.22
N GLY A 1023 -17.46 -18.48 23.60
CA GLY A 1023 -18.50 -18.28 24.61
C GLY A 1023 -19.51 -19.41 24.65
N VAL A 1024 -20.41 -19.35 25.63
CA VAL A 1024 -21.56 -20.24 25.73
C VAL A 1024 -22.80 -19.48 25.30
N TYR A 1025 -23.57 -20.09 24.40
CA TYR A 1025 -24.80 -19.59 23.81
C TYR A 1025 -25.99 -20.42 24.32
N SER A 1026 -27.15 -19.77 24.45
CA SER A 1026 -28.41 -20.39 24.91
C SER A 1026 -28.94 -21.45 23.95
N SER A 1027 -28.70 -21.27 22.64
CA SER A 1027 -29.08 -22.20 21.58
C SER A 1027 -28.15 -22.06 20.38
N TRP A 1028 -28.28 -22.93 19.37
CA TRP A 1028 -27.55 -22.76 18.11
C TRP A 1028 -27.96 -21.47 17.36
N GLU A 1029 -29.22 -21.06 17.44
CA GLU A 1029 -29.72 -19.86 16.75
C GLU A 1029 -29.17 -18.55 17.35
N ASP A 1030 -28.78 -18.57 18.62
CA ASP A 1030 -28.16 -17.43 19.32
C ASP A 1030 -26.66 -17.26 19.01
N MET A 1031 -26.06 -18.25 18.35
CA MET A 1031 -24.67 -18.22 17.96
C MET A 1031 -24.49 -17.39 16.67
N PRO A 1032 -23.56 -16.40 16.63
CA PRO A 1032 -23.31 -15.66 15.40
C PRO A 1032 -22.89 -16.61 14.28
N THR A 1033 -23.51 -16.49 13.11
CA THR A 1033 -23.26 -17.38 11.97
C THR A 1033 -21.76 -17.46 11.65
N VAL A 1034 -21.21 -18.68 11.67
CA VAL A 1034 -19.82 -18.94 11.29
C VAL A 1034 -19.62 -18.49 9.85
N PRO A 1035 -18.82 -17.44 9.60
CA PRO A 1035 -18.58 -17.02 8.24
C PRO A 1035 -17.48 -17.90 7.68
N ALA A 1036 -17.93 -18.88 6.93
CA ALA A 1036 -17.17 -19.69 5.99
C ALA A 1036 -16.28 -18.83 5.06
N GLY A 1037 -15.11 -18.41 5.54
CA GLY A 1037 -14.17 -17.58 4.79
C GLY A 1037 -14.00 -16.14 5.28
N GLU A 1038 -14.71 -15.67 6.32
CA GLU A 1038 -14.46 -14.34 6.93
C GLU A 1038 -13.72 -14.43 8.27
N VAL A 1039 -13.46 -15.63 8.77
CA VAL A 1039 -12.46 -15.85 9.83
C VAL A 1039 -11.08 -15.97 9.20
N THR A 1040 -10.10 -15.24 9.73
CA THR A 1040 -8.73 -15.15 9.18
C THR A 1040 -7.96 -16.46 9.22
N CYS A 1041 -8.46 -17.47 9.95
CA CYS A 1041 -7.88 -18.81 9.98
C CYS A 1041 -8.19 -19.63 8.71
N LEU A 1042 -9.00 -19.11 7.77
CA LEU A 1042 -9.26 -19.70 6.45
C LEU A 1042 -9.68 -21.18 6.48
N GLY A 1043 -10.34 -21.62 7.55
CA GLY A 1043 -10.79 -23.01 7.72
C GLY A 1043 -9.70 -24.00 8.16
N ASN A 1044 -8.53 -23.52 8.62
CA ASN A 1044 -7.43 -24.35 9.15
C ASN A 1044 -7.31 -24.32 10.69
N CYS A 1045 -8.24 -23.72 11.43
CA CYS A 1045 -8.27 -23.81 12.91
C CYS A 1045 -8.85 -25.16 13.38
N ARG A 1046 -8.38 -25.69 14.53
CA ARG A 1046 -9.01 -26.84 15.22
C ARG A 1046 -10.05 -26.45 16.27
N CYS A 1047 -10.47 -25.19 16.26
CA CYS A 1047 -11.59 -24.65 17.02
C CYS A 1047 -12.82 -25.56 16.82
N HIS A 1048 -13.57 -25.85 17.87
CA HIS A 1048 -14.68 -26.81 17.82
C HIS A 1048 -15.90 -26.35 18.60
N ILE A 1049 -17.07 -26.91 18.27
CA ILE A 1049 -18.32 -26.63 18.99
C ILE A 1049 -18.62 -27.79 19.93
N GLU A 1050 -19.07 -27.46 21.14
CA GLU A 1050 -19.61 -28.43 22.08
C GLU A 1050 -21.07 -28.10 22.42
N VAL A 1051 -21.87 -29.13 22.64
CA VAL A 1051 -23.27 -29.05 23.07
C VAL A 1051 -23.40 -29.59 24.49
N GLU A 1052 -24.24 -28.94 25.30
CA GLU A 1052 -24.54 -29.38 26.65
C GLU A 1052 -25.49 -30.59 26.63
N THR A 1053 -25.05 -31.70 27.23
CA THR A 1053 -25.84 -32.93 27.40
C THR A 1053 -26.02 -33.22 28.89
N GLU A 1054 -26.91 -34.15 29.25
CA GLU A 1054 -27.09 -34.61 30.63
C GLU A 1054 -25.80 -35.15 31.27
N SER A 1055 -24.85 -35.62 30.43
CA SER A 1055 -23.53 -36.12 30.83
C SER A 1055 -22.41 -35.07 30.83
N GLY A 1056 -22.73 -33.81 30.53
CA GLY A 1056 -21.77 -32.70 30.36
C GLY A 1056 -21.62 -32.25 28.90
N TRP A 1057 -20.57 -31.48 28.62
CA TRP A 1057 -20.28 -30.94 27.29
C TRP A 1057 -19.73 -32.01 26.35
N GLN A 1058 -20.34 -32.15 25.17
CA GLN A 1058 -19.91 -33.09 24.12
C GLN A 1058 -19.59 -32.37 22.82
N ARG A 1059 -18.51 -32.76 22.15
CA ARG A 1059 -18.07 -32.16 20.88
C ARG A 1059 -18.99 -32.55 19.73
N LEU A 1060 -19.46 -31.55 18.99
CA LEU A 1060 -20.39 -31.68 17.86
C LEU A 1060 -19.68 -31.63 16.49
N ALA A 1061 -18.82 -30.62 16.28
CA ALA A 1061 -18.05 -30.39 15.05
C ALA A 1061 -16.65 -29.87 15.39
#